data_AF-A0A8T9DA72-F1
#
_entry.id   AF-A0A8T9DA72-F1
#
_cell.length_a   1.000
_cell.length_b   1.000
_cell.length_c   1.000
_cell.angle_alpha   90.00
_cell.angle_beta   90.00
_cell.angle_gamma   90.00
#
_symmetry.space_group_name_H-M   'P 1'
#
loop_
_entity.id
_entity.type
_entity.pdbx_description
1 polymer ?
#
loop_
_entity_poly.entity_id
_entity_poly.type
_entity_poly.pdbx_seq_one_letter_code
_entity_poly.pdbx_strand_id
1 'polypeptide(L)'
;MMFLLWIRGVLARRFMRVAGAAAGIALTVALLAAMALFLANAGASMTARAVSAVPIDWQVQVISGADPGLISKALPEAAPVKAVHQVRYADVAGFEARTGGTTQTTGPGQVVAFDSGYSSDFPAEIRLLSGSLDGALIAQQTAANLHVAPGDTVSIRRMGLPPTEVRIAGVVDLPDADALFQAVGLPPQAAPQAPPDNVLILPQEAWRQSFDPQGKARPDTTRLQLHVRLAHGALPPDPVAAYTFVTAAQRNLEARVAGQALVADNLGSRLGAVREDALYASVLFLFLGLPGIALAIALTFAVTSSGAERRRTEQALLRVRGATAKDILLLSATEAAVAAIGGTAFGMAVVFLLGMAAPGLDAALGVDQPKLLLVAFFGLLVGLIAFLYPAWRDARWATVMAARRTVSRPHPPLWQRLWLDGLLLAAAGLVFWQSASTGYQIVLAPEGVAATAVDYKAFVAPALFWLGMALLTIRLSATVIARNGTLLRLIVTPVSGALAPIVSAALSRQSGRLTIGIAMTALAISFATSTAVFNTTYNAQARIDAELTNGSDVTVFGTTDKPAGAHLAALASLPDATAAEPMQHRFAYVGADLQDLYGIDPNRIGRATGLSDAYFSGASAAGTLALLAATPDGVLVSEETVQDFQLQQGDTINLRLVDARDHQYHPVAFKFIGVAREFPTAPKDSFLVANSAYVARMTGSDASEYVLMRAKADPAELARQASSVLDFDRTLKVADIGQAAHLIGSSLTAVDLGGLTAIELGFAVVMAAAAAGLMLALGFFERRRPFAILAAIGAKPRQLAAFLWGEGLLILVGGMAFGLLSGLLTAWMLVKLLTGVFDPPPEALSIPWLYLAAVLGLVAASVAAAVLSARPSAAQATELLRDL
;
A
#
# COMPACT_ATOMS: atom_id res chain seq x y z
N MET A 1 50.19 -18.06 -12.49
CA MET A 1 50.61 -17.12 -13.56
C MET A 1 49.57 -16.98 -14.68
N MET A 2 49.06 -18.08 -15.26
CA MET A 2 48.06 -18.05 -16.35
C MET A 2 46.78 -17.24 -16.02
N PHE A 3 46.17 -17.45 -14.84
CA PHE A 3 44.96 -16.73 -14.44
C PHE A 3 45.19 -15.23 -14.22
N LEU A 4 46.35 -14.83 -13.67
CA LEU A 4 46.71 -13.42 -13.50
C LEU A 4 46.91 -12.71 -14.85
N LEU A 5 47.54 -13.38 -15.82
CA LEU A 5 47.69 -12.87 -17.19
C LEU A 5 46.33 -12.77 -17.89
N TRP A 6 45.45 -13.75 -17.68
CA TRP A 6 44.09 -13.75 -18.20
C TRP A 6 43.27 -12.58 -17.63
N ILE A 7 43.24 -12.43 -16.30
CA ILE A 7 42.54 -11.33 -15.61
C ILE A 7 43.10 -9.98 -16.07
N ARG A 8 44.42 -9.82 -16.17
CA ARG A 8 45.05 -8.60 -16.69
C ARG A 8 44.62 -8.31 -18.13
N GLY A 9 44.57 -9.33 -18.98
CA GLY A 9 44.10 -9.20 -20.37
C GLY A 9 42.62 -8.82 -20.46
N VAL A 10 41.79 -9.39 -19.59
CA VAL A 10 40.36 -9.10 -19.48
C VAL A 10 40.13 -7.66 -19.01
N LEU A 11 40.82 -7.21 -17.97
CA LEU A 11 40.72 -5.84 -17.47
C LEU A 11 41.29 -4.82 -18.45
N ALA A 12 42.39 -5.13 -19.16
CA ALA A 12 43.00 -4.18 -20.08
C ALA A 12 42.26 -4.07 -21.42
N ARG A 13 41.71 -5.17 -21.96
CA ARG A 13 41.14 -5.21 -23.32
C ARG A 13 39.64 -5.47 -23.38
N ARG A 14 39.01 -5.87 -22.28
CA ARG A 14 37.57 -6.23 -22.20
C ARG A 14 36.84 -5.53 -21.06
N PHE A 15 37.43 -4.46 -20.50
CA PHE A 15 36.87 -3.73 -19.37
C PHE A 15 35.39 -3.40 -19.55
N MET A 16 35.02 -2.77 -20.68
CA MET A 16 33.64 -2.32 -20.93
C MET A 16 32.60 -3.46 -20.86
N ARG A 17 32.97 -4.68 -21.26
CA ARG A 17 32.06 -5.84 -21.18
C ARG A 17 31.91 -6.32 -19.75
N VAL A 18 33.02 -6.44 -19.03
CA VAL A 18 33.02 -6.88 -17.62
C VAL A 18 32.32 -5.84 -16.75
N ALA A 19 32.60 -4.55 -16.98
CA ALA A 19 31.93 -3.43 -16.32
C ALA A 19 30.43 -3.39 -16.63
N GLY A 20 30.02 -3.59 -17.89
CA GLY A 20 28.61 -3.66 -18.26
C GLY A 20 27.87 -4.84 -17.59
N ALA A 21 28.51 -6.01 -17.52
CA ALA A 21 27.94 -7.17 -16.83
C ALA A 21 27.90 -6.96 -15.30
N ALA A 22 28.95 -6.38 -14.73
CA ALA A 22 28.99 -5.99 -13.32
C ALA A 22 27.90 -4.95 -12.99
N ALA A 23 27.63 -4.00 -13.89
CA ALA A 23 26.55 -3.03 -13.73
C ALA A 23 25.16 -3.70 -13.76
N GLY A 24 24.95 -4.68 -14.64
CA GLY A 24 23.71 -5.48 -14.65
C GLY A 24 23.50 -6.24 -13.34
N ILE A 25 24.55 -6.89 -12.83
CA ILE A 25 24.53 -7.60 -11.53
C ILE A 25 24.30 -6.61 -10.39
N ALA A 26 24.94 -5.44 -10.43
CA ALA A 26 24.76 -4.39 -9.44
C ALA A 26 23.32 -3.88 -9.41
N LEU A 27 22.66 -3.70 -10.56
CA LEU A 27 21.24 -3.33 -10.63
C LEU A 27 20.35 -4.40 -10.00
N THR A 28 20.61 -5.69 -10.28
CA THR A 28 19.87 -6.81 -9.66
C THR A 28 20.05 -6.82 -8.15
N VAL A 29 21.28 -6.73 -7.66
CA VAL A 29 21.60 -6.75 -6.22
C VAL A 29 21.05 -5.51 -5.53
N ALA A 30 21.20 -4.34 -6.13
CA ALA A 30 20.76 -3.10 -5.53
C ALA A 30 19.23 -3.03 -5.43
N LEU A 31 18.49 -3.43 -6.46
CA LEU A 31 17.03 -3.47 -6.41
C LEU A 31 16.53 -4.49 -5.36
N LEU A 32 17.12 -5.70 -5.31
CA LEU A 32 16.77 -6.72 -4.32
C LEU A 32 17.07 -6.27 -2.88
N ALA A 33 18.24 -5.68 -2.64
CA ALA A 33 18.62 -5.22 -1.32
C ALA A 33 17.78 -4.01 -0.87
N ALA A 34 17.48 -3.07 -1.79
CA ALA A 34 16.59 -1.95 -1.50
C ALA A 34 15.17 -2.43 -1.13
N MET A 35 14.63 -3.39 -1.88
CA MET A 35 13.32 -3.98 -1.59
C MET A 35 13.33 -4.72 -0.24
N ALA A 36 14.36 -5.52 0.04
CA ALA A 36 14.47 -6.26 1.30
C ALA A 36 14.57 -5.34 2.53
N LEU A 37 15.36 -4.26 2.44
CA LEU A 37 15.46 -3.26 3.50
C LEU A 37 14.16 -2.48 3.69
N PHE A 38 13.51 -2.11 2.60
CA PHE A 38 12.24 -1.42 2.64
C PHE A 38 11.16 -2.27 3.32
N LEU A 39 11.00 -3.55 2.93
CA LEU A 39 10.04 -4.46 3.58
C LEU A 39 10.32 -4.63 5.08
N ALA A 40 11.60 -4.72 5.48
CA ALA A 40 11.96 -4.83 6.89
C ALA A 40 11.59 -3.56 7.69
N ASN A 41 11.85 -2.38 7.14
CA ASN A 41 11.51 -1.12 7.79
C ASN A 41 9.98 -0.88 7.83
N ALA A 42 9.30 -1.21 6.73
CA ALA A 42 7.84 -1.16 6.64
C ALA A 42 7.20 -2.07 7.69
N GLY A 43 7.65 -3.32 7.81
CA GLY A 43 7.22 -4.25 8.85
C GLY A 43 7.44 -3.71 10.26
N ALA A 44 8.63 -3.17 10.54
CA ALA A 44 8.96 -2.54 11.83
C ALA A 44 8.01 -1.39 12.18
N SER A 45 7.73 -0.53 11.21
CA SER A 45 6.81 0.60 11.40
C SER A 45 5.35 0.14 11.57
N MET A 46 4.92 -0.89 10.84
CA MET A 46 3.59 -1.51 11.02
C MET A 46 3.44 -2.07 12.43
N THR A 47 4.41 -2.83 12.93
CA THR A 47 4.40 -3.36 14.30
C THR A 47 4.38 -2.24 15.34
N ALA A 48 5.24 -1.24 15.22
CA ALA A 48 5.28 -0.14 16.19
C ALA A 48 3.95 0.62 16.28
N ARG A 49 3.30 0.89 15.15
CA ARG A 49 1.98 1.54 15.10
C ARG A 49 0.88 0.65 15.65
N ALA A 50 0.85 -0.62 15.25
CA ALA A 50 -0.12 -1.60 15.73
C ALA A 50 -0.10 -1.69 17.26
N VAL A 51 1.10 -1.80 17.83
CA VAL A 51 1.31 -1.87 19.28
C VAL A 51 0.90 -0.57 19.97
N SER A 52 1.13 0.59 19.37
CA SER A 52 0.74 1.88 19.95
C SER A 52 -0.77 2.14 19.96
N ALA A 53 -1.51 1.49 19.05
CA ALA A 53 -2.95 1.65 18.90
C ALA A 53 -3.77 0.75 19.83
N VAL A 54 -3.13 -0.18 20.56
CA VAL A 54 -3.80 -1.06 21.52
C VAL A 54 -3.67 -0.44 22.92
N PRO A 55 -4.78 -0.02 23.55
CA PRO A 55 -4.72 0.53 24.90
C PRO A 55 -4.42 -0.55 25.93
N ILE A 56 -5.24 -1.62 25.95
CA ILE A 56 -5.12 -2.77 26.84
C ILE A 56 -4.56 -3.95 26.04
N ASP A 57 -3.34 -4.41 26.37
CA ASP A 57 -2.71 -5.52 25.63
C ASP A 57 -3.38 -6.86 25.97
N TRP A 58 -3.48 -7.18 27.27
CA TRP A 58 -4.17 -8.39 27.75
C TRP A 58 -5.25 -8.04 28.76
N GLN A 59 -6.38 -8.75 28.65
CA GLN A 59 -7.40 -8.82 29.70
C GLN A 59 -7.42 -10.21 30.29
N VAL A 60 -6.99 -10.31 31.54
CA VAL A 60 -6.89 -11.57 32.26
C VAL A 60 -8.07 -11.67 33.22
N GLN A 61 -9.11 -12.41 32.82
CA GLN A 61 -10.29 -12.63 33.63
C GLN A 61 -10.03 -13.73 34.66
N VAL A 62 -10.20 -13.38 35.94
CA VAL A 62 -10.02 -14.31 37.05
C VAL A 62 -11.24 -15.22 37.16
N ILE A 63 -11.03 -16.55 37.21
CA ILE A 63 -12.13 -17.49 37.44
C ILE A 63 -12.64 -17.36 38.87
N SER A 64 -13.95 -17.48 39.05
CA SER A 64 -14.59 -17.41 40.36
C SER A 64 -13.95 -18.39 41.35
N GLY A 65 -13.47 -17.88 42.48
CA GLY A 65 -12.78 -18.66 43.52
C GLY A 65 -11.26 -18.78 43.37
N ALA A 66 -10.66 -18.30 42.28
CA ALA A 66 -9.20 -18.23 42.12
C ALA A 66 -8.60 -17.03 42.88
N ASP A 67 -7.31 -17.11 43.24
CA ASP A 67 -6.58 -16.03 43.92
C ASP A 67 -5.96 -15.05 42.90
N PRO A 68 -6.45 -13.80 42.82
CA PRO A 68 -5.90 -12.78 41.92
C PRO A 68 -4.41 -12.47 42.19
N GLY A 69 -3.95 -12.67 43.43
CA GLY A 69 -2.57 -12.42 43.84
C GLY A 69 -1.58 -13.41 43.24
N LEU A 70 -1.99 -14.68 43.06
CA LEU A 70 -1.16 -15.70 42.39
C LEU A 70 -1.04 -15.41 40.90
N ILE A 71 -2.14 -15.02 40.25
CA ILE A 71 -2.17 -14.64 38.83
C ILE A 71 -1.30 -13.40 38.60
N SER A 72 -1.39 -12.40 39.48
CA SER A 72 -0.58 -11.17 39.40
C SER A 72 0.93 -11.45 39.51
N LYS A 73 1.34 -12.47 40.27
CA LYS A 73 2.76 -12.89 40.35
C LYS A 73 3.21 -13.69 39.12
N ALA A 74 2.32 -14.44 38.49
CA ALA A 74 2.64 -15.23 37.29
C ALA A 74 2.84 -14.35 36.04
N LEU A 75 2.18 -13.18 35.98
CA LEU A 75 2.27 -12.22 34.87
C LEU A 75 3.71 -11.83 34.48
N PRO A 76 4.54 -11.27 35.39
CA PRO A 76 5.91 -10.86 35.04
C PRO A 76 6.85 -12.04 34.76
N GLU A 77 6.51 -13.27 35.18
CA GLU A 77 7.27 -14.48 34.82
C GLU A 77 6.92 -15.03 33.43
N ALA A 78 5.74 -14.67 32.91
CA ALA A 78 5.27 -15.09 31.60
C ALA A 78 5.67 -14.10 30.50
N ALA A 79 5.68 -12.80 30.80
CA ALA A 79 5.99 -11.75 29.85
C ALA A 79 6.65 -10.52 30.52
N PRO A 80 7.39 -9.69 29.77
CA PRO A 80 7.81 -8.37 30.23
C PRO A 80 6.58 -7.47 30.38
N VAL A 81 6.19 -7.17 31.62
CA VAL A 81 5.02 -6.35 31.94
C VAL A 81 5.43 -4.94 32.38
N LYS A 82 4.74 -3.92 31.87
CA LYS A 82 4.93 -2.51 32.25
C LYS A 82 3.94 -2.07 33.34
N ALA A 83 2.67 -2.42 33.21
CA ALA A 83 1.62 -2.06 34.17
C ALA A 83 0.55 -3.17 34.27
N VAL A 84 -0.07 -3.30 35.44
CA VAL A 84 -1.19 -4.20 35.71
C VAL A 84 -2.18 -3.47 36.60
N HIS A 85 -3.44 -3.42 36.18
CA HIS A 85 -4.51 -2.80 36.95
C HIS A 85 -5.72 -3.73 37.10
N GLN A 86 -6.41 -3.63 38.23
CA GLN A 86 -7.61 -4.39 38.51
C GLN A 86 -8.86 -3.64 38.04
N VAL A 87 -9.69 -4.33 37.26
CA VAL A 87 -10.98 -3.81 36.79
C VAL A 87 -12.09 -4.74 37.25
N ARG A 88 -13.12 -4.13 37.83
CA ARG A 88 -14.28 -4.84 38.39
C ARG A 88 -15.52 -4.50 37.61
N TYR A 89 -16.27 -5.51 37.22
CA TYR A 89 -17.52 -5.38 36.48
C TYR A 89 -18.65 -6.01 37.29
N ALA A 90 -19.81 -5.35 37.29
CA ALA A 90 -21.05 -5.88 37.82
C ALA A 90 -22.19 -5.68 36.82
N ASP A 91 -22.96 -6.74 36.57
CA ASP A 91 -24.17 -6.66 35.77
C ASP A 91 -25.31 -6.08 36.62
N VAL A 92 -26.10 -5.20 35.99
CA VAL A 92 -27.27 -4.56 36.61
C VAL A 92 -28.50 -4.73 35.72
N ALA A 93 -29.68 -4.76 36.35
CA ALA A 93 -30.95 -4.89 35.63
C ALA A 93 -31.29 -3.63 34.83
N GLY A 94 -30.69 -2.50 35.18
CA GLY A 94 -30.79 -1.22 34.48
C GLY A 94 -30.57 -0.04 35.41
N PHE A 95 -30.66 1.16 34.84
CA PHE A 95 -30.53 2.42 35.54
C PHE A 95 -31.84 3.17 35.52
N GLU A 96 -32.08 3.99 36.54
CA GLU A 96 -33.26 4.83 36.68
C GLU A 96 -32.87 6.22 37.13
N ALA A 97 -33.39 7.25 36.47
CA ALA A 97 -33.15 8.64 36.84
C ALA A 97 -34.47 9.40 36.84
N ARG A 98 -34.60 10.34 37.78
CA ARG A 98 -35.76 11.24 37.85
C ARG A 98 -35.32 12.67 37.57
N THR A 99 -35.45 13.08 36.31
CA THR A 99 -35.08 14.40 35.81
C THR A 99 -36.31 15.13 35.25
N GLY A 100 -36.44 16.43 35.54
CA GLY A 100 -37.52 17.26 35.00
C GLY A 100 -38.96 16.82 35.36
N GLY A 101 -39.15 16.03 36.42
CA GLY A 101 -40.46 15.48 36.80
C GLY A 101 -40.85 14.17 36.11
N THR A 102 -40.05 13.69 35.16
CA THR A 102 -40.21 12.38 34.50
C THR A 102 -39.25 11.35 35.07
N THR A 103 -39.62 10.07 35.02
CA THR A 103 -38.74 8.96 35.42
C THR A 103 -38.33 8.21 34.17
N GLN A 104 -37.03 8.17 33.91
CA GLN A 104 -36.44 7.47 32.77
C GLN A 104 -35.77 6.19 33.27
N THR A 105 -35.92 5.10 32.51
CA THR A 105 -35.35 3.80 32.85
C THR A 105 -34.68 3.18 31.65
N THR A 106 -33.48 2.63 31.83
CA THR A 106 -32.78 1.87 30.78
C THR A 106 -33.07 0.37 30.89
N GLY A 107 -32.70 -0.38 29.85
CA GLY A 107 -32.52 -1.83 29.94
C GLY A 107 -31.27 -2.23 30.74
N PRO A 108 -30.87 -3.51 30.70
CA PRO A 108 -29.67 -4.02 31.37
C PRO A 108 -28.42 -3.22 31.02
N GLY A 109 -27.45 -3.24 31.93
CA GLY A 109 -26.19 -2.53 31.78
C GLY A 109 -25.08 -3.07 32.66
N GLN A 110 -23.94 -2.39 32.64
CA GLN A 110 -22.77 -2.75 33.46
C GLN A 110 -22.28 -1.57 34.29
N VAL A 111 -21.82 -1.91 35.50
CA VAL A 111 -21.15 -0.97 36.39
C VAL A 111 -19.70 -1.38 36.58
N VAL A 112 -18.80 -0.50 36.19
CA VAL A 112 -17.35 -0.75 36.16
C VAL A 112 -16.66 0.04 37.27
N ALA A 113 -15.58 -0.49 37.82
CA ALA A 113 -14.66 0.26 38.66
C ALA A 113 -13.22 -0.05 38.34
N PHE A 114 -12.43 1.01 38.26
CA PHE A 114 -10.98 0.97 38.05
C PHE A 114 -10.26 1.22 39.38
N ASP A 115 -9.05 0.68 39.52
CA ASP A 115 -8.17 1.00 40.64
C ASP A 115 -7.42 2.33 40.44
N SER A 116 -6.71 2.75 41.48
CA SER A 116 -5.92 3.99 41.44
C SER A 116 -4.80 3.88 40.40
N GLY A 117 -4.74 4.83 39.46
CA GLY A 117 -3.70 4.89 38.42
C GLY A 117 -4.09 4.28 37.07
N TYR A 118 -5.26 3.65 36.96
CA TYR A 118 -5.73 3.09 35.68
C TYR A 118 -5.72 4.12 34.55
N SER A 119 -6.26 5.31 34.81
CA SER A 119 -6.34 6.39 33.80
C SER A 119 -4.98 6.97 33.39
N SER A 120 -3.91 6.78 34.18
CA SER A 120 -2.56 7.21 33.78
C SER A 120 -1.87 6.22 32.85
N ASP A 121 -2.08 4.91 33.04
CA ASP A 121 -1.47 3.87 32.21
C ASP A 121 -2.34 3.48 31.00
N PHE A 122 -3.65 3.79 31.05
CA PHE A 122 -4.63 3.59 29.97
C PHE A 122 -5.44 4.87 29.67
N PRO A 123 -4.80 5.97 29.22
CA PRO A 123 -5.46 7.25 29.03
C PRO A 123 -6.46 7.28 27.85
N ALA A 124 -6.42 6.30 26.94
CA ALA A 124 -7.32 6.23 25.78
C ALA A 124 -8.69 5.61 26.12
N GLU A 125 -8.81 4.90 27.25
CA GLU A 125 -10.02 4.15 27.63
C GLU A 125 -11.19 5.05 28.06
N ILE A 126 -10.89 6.24 28.61
CA ILE A 126 -11.90 7.14 29.17
C ILE A 126 -11.62 8.56 28.70
N ARG A 127 -12.56 9.14 27.96
CA ARG A 127 -12.50 10.54 27.52
C ARG A 127 -13.57 11.36 28.20
N LEU A 128 -13.18 12.37 28.98
CA LEU A 128 -14.13 13.28 29.61
C LEU A 128 -14.81 14.17 28.57
N LEU A 129 -16.14 14.17 28.56
CA LEU A 129 -16.94 15.07 27.73
C LEU A 129 -17.44 16.28 28.52
N SER A 130 -17.93 16.06 29.75
CA SER A 130 -18.50 17.10 30.61
C SER A 130 -18.41 16.74 32.09
N GLY A 131 -18.27 17.74 32.97
CA GLY A 131 -18.18 17.54 34.42
C GLY A 131 -16.75 17.29 34.93
N SER A 132 -16.59 16.34 35.85
CA SER A 132 -15.31 15.96 36.46
C SER A 132 -15.08 14.44 36.40
N LEU A 133 -13.81 14.02 36.35
CA LEU A 133 -13.40 12.62 36.50
C LEU A 133 -13.42 12.16 37.98
N ASP A 134 -13.51 13.09 38.93
CA ASP A 134 -13.50 12.81 40.36
C ASP A 134 -14.91 12.44 40.86
N GLY A 135 -15.30 11.17 40.71
CA GLY A 135 -16.57 10.64 41.23
C GLY A 135 -17.19 9.55 40.35
N ALA A 136 -18.52 9.43 40.40
CA ALA A 136 -19.24 8.50 39.52
C ALA A 136 -19.35 9.09 38.10
N LEU A 137 -18.95 8.31 37.10
CA LEU A 137 -18.99 8.71 35.69
C LEU A 137 -20.05 7.91 34.97
N ILE A 138 -20.67 8.51 33.96
CA ILE A 138 -21.69 7.86 33.15
C ILE A 138 -21.30 7.94 31.67
N ALA A 139 -21.47 6.84 30.94
CA ALA A 139 -21.19 6.84 29.51
C ALA A 139 -22.19 7.72 28.75
N GLN A 140 -21.74 8.36 27.67
CA GLN A 140 -22.52 9.32 26.89
C GLN A 140 -23.89 8.77 26.46
N GLN A 141 -23.94 7.57 25.89
CA GLN A 141 -25.18 6.93 25.46
C GLN A 141 -26.13 6.68 26.64
N THR A 142 -25.60 6.26 27.78
CA THR A 142 -26.39 6.03 29.00
C THR A 142 -26.93 7.34 29.57
N ALA A 143 -26.13 8.40 29.54
CA ALA A 143 -26.52 9.74 29.95
C ALA A 143 -27.65 10.29 29.08
N ALA A 144 -27.54 10.09 27.76
CA ALA A 144 -28.56 10.47 26.78
C ALA A 144 -29.87 9.70 27.02
N ASN A 145 -29.80 8.37 27.19
CA ASN A 145 -30.98 7.53 27.44
C ASN A 145 -31.72 7.91 28.74
N LEU A 146 -30.99 8.33 29.77
CA LEU A 146 -31.57 8.72 31.07
C LEU A 146 -31.90 10.22 31.17
N HIS A 147 -31.49 11.04 30.20
CA HIS A 147 -31.54 12.50 30.25
C HIS A 147 -30.90 13.07 31.53
N VAL A 148 -29.67 12.64 31.86
CA VAL A 148 -28.95 13.04 33.07
C VAL A 148 -27.70 13.85 32.76
N ALA A 149 -27.44 14.86 33.59
CA ALA A 149 -26.27 15.72 33.51
C ALA A 149 -25.38 15.58 34.77
N PRO A 150 -24.13 16.07 34.74
CA PRO A 150 -23.30 16.14 35.94
C PRO A 150 -24.02 16.86 37.09
N GLY A 151 -24.12 16.22 38.24
CA GLY A 151 -24.82 16.68 39.44
C GLY A 151 -26.11 15.94 39.74
N ASP A 152 -26.71 15.26 38.77
CA ASP A 152 -27.94 14.48 38.93
C ASP A 152 -27.70 13.16 39.67
N THR A 153 -28.78 12.56 40.19
CA THR A 153 -28.75 11.29 40.91
C THR A 153 -29.35 10.18 40.06
N VAL A 154 -28.62 9.07 39.93
CA VAL A 154 -29.02 7.87 39.21
C VAL A 154 -29.16 6.72 40.20
N SER A 155 -30.29 6.02 40.13
CA SER A 155 -30.56 4.79 40.87
C SER A 155 -30.11 3.59 40.05
N ILE A 156 -29.25 2.77 40.62
CA ILE A 156 -28.70 1.56 40.02
C ILE A 156 -29.51 0.34 40.51
N ARG A 157 -30.20 -0.34 39.60
CA ARG A 157 -31.00 -1.54 39.93
C ARG A 157 -30.11 -2.79 39.98
N ARG A 158 -29.57 -3.07 41.17
CA ARG A 158 -28.69 -4.22 41.45
C ARG A 158 -29.41 -5.56 41.31
N MET A 159 -28.68 -6.61 40.92
CA MET A 159 -29.25 -7.94 40.69
C MET A 159 -29.46 -8.67 42.01
N GLY A 160 -30.72 -8.89 42.40
CA GLY A 160 -31.07 -9.61 43.63
C GLY A 160 -30.82 -8.82 44.93
N LEU A 161 -30.57 -7.51 44.82
CA LEU A 161 -30.38 -6.58 45.94
C LEU A 161 -31.20 -5.30 45.71
N PRO A 162 -31.53 -4.53 46.75
CA PRO A 162 -32.24 -3.26 46.59
C PRO A 162 -31.43 -2.26 45.74
N PRO A 163 -32.07 -1.31 45.03
CA PRO A 163 -31.36 -0.29 44.27
C PRO A 163 -30.42 0.56 45.15
N THR A 164 -29.41 1.17 44.54
CA THR A 164 -28.52 2.12 45.21
C THR A 164 -28.40 3.41 44.40
N GLU A 165 -28.38 4.54 45.07
CA GLU A 165 -28.30 5.86 44.43
C GLU A 165 -26.86 6.35 44.37
N VAL A 166 -26.50 6.97 43.25
CA VAL A 166 -25.20 7.59 43.04
C VAL A 166 -25.36 8.95 42.37
N ARG A 167 -24.55 9.92 42.77
CA ARG A 167 -24.52 11.25 42.16
C ARG A 167 -23.48 11.29 41.04
N ILE A 168 -23.90 11.66 39.84
CA ILE A 168 -23.03 11.70 38.66
C ILE A 168 -22.10 12.92 38.75
N ALA A 169 -20.81 12.70 38.61
CA ALA A 169 -19.77 13.73 38.61
C ALA A 169 -19.38 14.17 37.19
N GLY A 170 -19.47 13.28 36.21
CA GLY A 170 -19.11 13.58 34.82
C GLY A 170 -19.71 12.61 33.80
N VAL A 171 -19.82 13.08 32.56
CA VAL A 171 -20.18 12.29 31.38
C VAL A 171 -18.92 12.00 30.60
N VAL A 172 -18.72 10.73 30.25
CA VAL A 172 -17.55 10.24 29.54
C VAL A 172 -17.91 9.51 28.26
N ASP A 173 -16.98 9.55 27.33
CA ASP A 173 -16.93 8.68 26.17
C ASP A 173 -15.94 7.54 26.43
N LEU A 174 -16.20 6.38 25.82
CA LEU A 174 -15.40 5.16 25.92
C LEU A 174 -14.92 4.79 24.51
N PRO A 175 -13.83 5.40 24.02
CA PRO A 175 -13.39 5.26 22.63
C PRO A 175 -13.14 3.81 22.19
N ASP A 176 -12.67 2.96 23.12
CA ASP A 176 -12.34 1.55 22.87
C ASP A 176 -13.29 0.61 23.65
N ALA A 177 -14.58 0.93 23.69
CA ALA A 177 -15.61 0.17 24.43
C ALA A 177 -15.66 -1.32 24.04
N ASP A 178 -15.47 -1.65 22.77
CA ASP A 178 -15.44 -3.04 22.28
C ASP A 178 -14.34 -3.84 22.99
N ALA A 179 -13.13 -3.28 23.06
CA ALA A 179 -12.03 -3.90 23.76
C ALA A 179 -12.35 -3.99 25.26
N LEU A 180 -12.79 -2.90 25.89
CA LEU A 180 -13.07 -2.83 27.33
C LEU A 180 -14.13 -3.84 27.81
N PHE A 181 -15.12 -4.16 26.97
CA PHE A 181 -16.27 -5.01 27.33
C PHE A 181 -16.30 -6.37 26.64
N GLN A 182 -15.28 -6.72 25.85
CA GLN A 182 -15.23 -8.01 25.18
C GLN A 182 -15.39 -9.18 26.16
N ALA A 183 -15.96 -10.27 25.65
CA ALA A 183 -16.06 -11.51 26.39
C ALA A 183 -14.74 -12.29 26.34
N VAL A 184 -14.19 -12.58 27.51
CA VAL A 184 -12.92 -13.30 27.65
C VAL A 184 -13.15 -14.81 27.67
N GLY A 185 -12.40 -15.55 26.84
CA GLY A 185 -12.43 -17.01 26.81
C GLY A 185 -13.56 -17.63 25.98
N LEU A 186 -14.16 -16.87 25.06
CA LEU A 186 -15.09 -17.43 24.08
C LEU A 186 -14.38 -18.34 23.06
N PRO A 187 -15.09 -19.34 22.49
CA PRO A 187 -14.56 -20.11 21.37
C PRO A 187 -14.22 -19.21 20.17
N PRO A 188 -13.23 -19.56 19.33
CA PRO A 188 -12.83 -18.77 18.15
C PRO A 188 -13.93 -18.52 17.10
N GLN A 189 -15.09 -19.15 17.24
CA GLN A 189 -16.23 -19.08 16.31
C GLN A 189 -17.41 -18.32 16.90
N ALA A 190 -17.30 -17.82 18.13
CA ALA A 190 -18.35 -17.03 18.74
C ALA A 190 -18.46 -15.67 18.03
N ALA A 191 -19.69 -15.22 17.79
CA ALA A 191 -19.92 -13.88 17.26
C ALA A 191 -19.38 -12.84 18.26
N PRO A 192 -18.80 -11.73 17.77
CA PRO A 192 -18.45 -10.60 18.62
C PRO A 192 -19.65 -10.16 19.46
N GLN A 193 -19.42 -9.91 20.74
CA GLN A 193 -20.45 -9.29 21.57
C GLN A 193 -20.32 -7.79 21.46
N ALA A 194 -21.41 -7.12 21.10
CA ALA A 194 -21.50 -5.68 21.18
C ALA A 194 -21.29 -5.23 22.65
N PRO A 195 -20.65 -4.07 22.86
CA PRO A 195 -20.51 -3.49 24.18
C PRO A 195 -21.89 -3.16 24.75
N PRO A 196 -22.04 -3.13 26.08
CA PRO A 196 -23.31 -2.80 26.72
C PRO A 196 -23.74 -1.36 26.41
N ASP A 197 -25.01 -1.18 26.00
CA ASP A 197 -25.61 0.14 25.73
C ASP A 197 -25.62 1.08 26.95
N ASN A 198 -25.59 0.49 28.16
CA ASN A 198 -25.72 1.21 29.42
C ASN A 198 -24.53 0.93 30.35
N VAL A 199 -23.71 1.95 30.60
CA VAL A 199 -22.47 1.86 31.38
C VAL A 199 -22.38 2.99 32.40
N LEU A 200 -22.00 2.63 33.62
CA LEU A 200 -21.68 3.57 34.70
C LEU A 200 -20.35 3.17 35.35
N ILE A 201 -19.45 4.12 35.60
CA ILE A 201 -18.16 3.89 36.23
C ILE A 201 -18.20 4.48 37.65
N LEU A 202 -17.83 3.68 38.65
CA LEU A 202 -17.78 4.10 40.05
C LEU A 202 -16.35 4.14 40.59
N PRO A 203 -16.06 5.03 41.56
CA PRO A 203 -14.87 4.92 42.37
C PRO A 203 -14.81 3.55 43.05
N GLN A 204 -13.60 2.97 43.13
CA GLN A 204 -13.39 1.60 43.60
C GLN A 204 -14.05 1.30 44.97
N GLU A 205 -13.94 2.23 45.93
CA GLU A 205 -14.54 2.07 47.26
C GLU A 205 -16.07 2.04 47.20
N ALA A 206 -16.69 2.93 46.42
CA ALA A 206 -18.13 3.00 46.25
C ALA A 206 -18.68 1.77 45.52
N TRP A 207 -17.93 1.25 44.54
CA TRP A 207 -18.26 0.01 43.85
C TRP A 207 -18.25 -1.17 44.81
N ARG A 208 -17.19 -1.33 45.63
CA ARG A 208 -17.07 -2.45 46.58
C ARG A 208 -18.18 -2.45 47.62
N GLN A 209 -18.52 -1.29 48.18
CA GLN A 209 -19.63 -1.17 49.13
C GLN A 209 -20.97 -1.60 48.49
N SER A 210 -21.16 -1.27 47.21
CA SER A 210 -22.40 -1.55 46.49
C SER A 210 -22.50 -2.98 45.94
N PHE A 211 -21.39 -3.58 45.49
CA PHE A 211 -21.41 -4.82 44.68
C PHE A 211 -20.67 -6.02 45.31
N ASP A 212 -19.82 -5.86 46.33
CA ASP A 212 -19.26 -7.01 47.06
C ASP A 212 -20.37 -7.92 47.65
N PRO A 213 -21.51 -7.40 48.16
CA PRO A 213 -22.64 -8.24 48.57
C PRO A 213 -23.32 -8.95 47.40
N GLN A 214 -23.41 -8.30 46.23
CA GLN A 214 -24.00 -8.90 45.02
C GLN A 214 -23.16 -10.08 44.54
N GLY A 215 -21.83 -9.91 44.46
CA GLY A 215 -20.93 -10.99 44.04
C GLY A 215 -20.91 -12.18 45.00
N LYS A 216 -21.17 -11.97 46.30
CA LYS A 216 -21.35 -13.07 47.27
C LYS A 216 -22.67 -13.82 47.07
N ALA A 217 -23.74 -13.13 46.71
CA ALA A 217 -25.06 -13.74 46.51
C ALA A 217 -25.19 -14.40 45.13
N ARG A 218 -24.65 -13.76 44.09
CA ARG A 218 -24.70 -14.13 42.68
C ARG A 218 -23.34 -13.92 42.02
N PRO A 219 -22.39 -14.87 42.22
CA PRO A 219 -21.04 -14.78 41.65
C PRO A 219 -21.00 -14.69 40.13
N ASP A 220 -22.07 -15.13 39.46
CA ASP A 220 -22.27 -15.04 38.00
C ASP A 220 -22.49 -13.61 37.49
N THR A 221 -22.83 -12.67 38.36
CA THR A 221 -23.16 -11.27 37.99
C THR A 221 -22.02 -10.28 38.23
N THR A 222 -20.86 -10.75 38.68
CA THR A 222 -19.69 -9.90 38.91
C THR A 222 -18.44 -10.59 38.40
N ARG A 223 -17.55 -9.86 37.72
CA ARG A 223 -16.26 -10.40 37.26
C ARG A 223 -15.11 -9.45 37.63
N LEU A 224 -13.95 -10.06 37.85
CA LEU A 224 -12.68 -9.37 38.09
C LEU A 224 -11.76 -9.66 36.91
N GLN A 225 -11.22 -8.60 36.32
CA GLN A 225 -10.21 -8.69 35.27
C GLN A 225 -8.94 -7.95 35.71
N LEU A 226 -7.80 -8.43 35.22
CA LEU A 226 -6.53 -7.74 35.30
C LEU A 226 -6.22 -7.21 33.89
N HIS A 227 -6.15 -5.90 33.75
CA HIS A 227 -5.76 -5.25 32.50
C HIS A 227 -4.26 -5.05 32.53
N VAL A 228 -3.59 -5.58 31.52
CA VAL A 228 -2.12 -5.65 31.48
C VAL A 228 -1.61 -4.84 30.31
N ARG A 229 -0.57 -4.05 30.57
CA ARG A 229 0.24 -3.41 29.55
C ARG A 229 1.61 -4.08 29.51
N LEU A 230 1.96 -4.68 28.39
CA LEU A 230 3.26 -5.30 28.15
C LEU A 230 4.33 -4.23 27.86
N ALA A 231 5.60 -4.60 28.07
CA ALA A 231 6.72 -3.74 27.72
C ALA A 231 6.93 -3.78 26.20
N HIS A 232 6.27 -2.86 25.50
CA HIS A 232 6.31 -2.74 24.03
C HIS A 232 7.72 -2.69 23.44
N GLY A 233 8.71 -2.12 24.15
CA GLY A 233 10.10 -2.06 23.71
C GLY A 233 10.84 -3.41 23.66
N ALA A 234 10.28 -4.47 24.25
CA ALA A 234 10.85 -5.82 24.20
C ALA A 234 10.34 -6.63 22.98
N LEU A 235 9.34 -6.10 22.25
CA LEU A 235 8.77 -6.79 21.10
C LEU A 235 9.72 -6.76 19.90
N PRO A 236 9.86 -7.89 19.17
CA PRO A 236 10.54 -7.89 17.89
C PRO A 236 9.91 -6.87 16.93
N PRO A 237 10.69 -6.21 16.06
CA PRO A 237 10.14 -5.26 15.08
C PRO A 237 9.41 -5.97 13.93
N ASP A 238 9.73 -7.23 13.63
CA ASP A 238 9.04 -7.97 12.56
C ASP A 238 7.63 -8.40 13.01
N PRO A 239 6.55 -8.13 12.23
CA PRO A 239 5.18 -8.46 12.61
C PRO A 239 4.94 -9.94 12.91
N VAL A 240 5.55 -10.85 12.14
CA VAL A 240 5.39 -12.30 12.34
C VAL A 240 6.07 -12.72 13.64
N ALA A 241 7.28 -12.21 13.89
CA ALA A 241 8.01 -12.47 15.12
C ALA A 241 7.31 -11.86 16.35
N ALA A 242 6.77 -10.65 16.24
CA ALA A 242 6.03 -9.97 17.29
C ALA A 242 4.76 -10.74 17.68
N TYR A 243 3.95 -11.13 16.70
CA TYR A 243 2.77 -11.96 16.91
C TYR A 243 3.14 -13.28 17.61
N THR A 244 4.16 -13.97 17.09
CA THR A 244 4.61 -15.25 17.67
C THR A 244 5.09 -15.07 19.10
N PHE A 245 5.79 -13.98 19.41
CA PHE A 245 6.25 -13.65 20.75
C PHE A 245 5.08 -13.44 21.72
N VAL A 246 4.10 -12.61 21.35
CA VAL A 246 2.95 -12.28 22.22
C VAL A 246 2.06 -13.51 22.43
N THR A 247 1.72 -14.26 21.38
CA THR A 247 0.93 -15.49 21.52
C THR A 247 1.67 -16.57 22.31
N ALA A 248 2.99 -16.68 22.18
CA ALA A 248 3.78 -17.60 23.01
C ALA A 248 3.77 -17.17 24.49
N ALA A 249 3.84 -15.88 24.77
CA ALA A 249 3.77 -15.34 26.12
C ALA A 249 2.38 -15.55 26.76
N GLN A 250 1.29 -15.34 26.00
CA GLN A 250 -0.08 -15.64 26.42
C GLN A 250 -0.21 -17.12 26.81
N ARG A 251 0.20 -18.04 25.93
CA ARG A 251 0.17 -19.48 26.21
C ARG A 251 1.05 -19.87 27.41
N ASN A 252 2.17 -19.18 27.62
CA ASN A 252 3.01 -19.38 28.80
C ASN A 252 2.29 -18.98 30.09
N LEU A 253 1.57 -17.84 30.07
CA LEU A 253 0.72 -17.41 31.19
C LEU A 253 -0.38 -18.42 31.47
N GLU A 254 -1.13 -18.84 30.44
CA GLU A 254 -2.21 -19.84 30.55
C GLU A 254 -1.71 -21.15 31.17
N ALA A 255 -0.53 -21.63 30.74
CA ALA A 255 0.10 -22.81 31.30
C ALA A 255 0.47 -22.64 32.79
N ARG A 256 0.91 -21.45 33.21
CA ARG A 256 1.28 -21.15 34.61
C ARG A 256 0.08 -21.00 35.53
N VAL A 257 -1.00 -20.36 35.05
CA VAL A 257 -2.22 -20.18 35.85
C VAL A 257 -3.09 -21.43 35.88
N ALA A 258 -2.79 -22.44 35.04
CA ALA A 258 -3.42 -23.75 35.04
C ALA A 258 -4.96 -23.70 35.06
N GLY A 259 -5.54 -22.81 34.24
CA GLY A 259 -6.99 -22.62 34.15
C GLY A 259 -7.61 -21.81 35.29
N GLN A 260 -6.83 -21.12 36.14
CA GLN A 260 -7.36 -20.18 37.14
C GLN A 260 -7.73 -18.80 36.55
N ALA A 261 -7.31 -18.52 35.31
CA ALA A 261 -7.66 -17.32 34.59
C ALA A 261 -7.87 -17.61 33.10
N LEU A 262 -8.66 -16.77 32.46
CA LEU A 262 -8.86 -16.73 31.01
C LEU A 262 -8.20 -15.46 30.48
N VAL A 263 -7.60 -15.52 29.29
CA VAL A 263 -6.86 -14.39 28.71
C VAL A 263 -7.50 -14.00 27.37
N ALA A 264 -7.82 -12.72 27.22
CA ALA A 264 -8.07 -12.12 25.91
C ALA A 264 -6.84 -11.31 25.51
N ASP A 265 -6.30 -11.62 24.34
CA ASP A 265 -5.04 -11.07 23.82
C ASP A 265 -5.32 -10.07 22.70
N ASN A 266 -5.65 -8.84 23.07
CA ASN A 266 -5.94 -7.74 22.14
C ASN A 266 -4.70 -7.36 21.31
N LEU A 267 -3.54 -7.42 21.94
CA LEU A 267 -2.29 -7.15 21.23
C LEU A 267 -2.02 -8.24 20.20
N GLY A 268 -2.22 -9.50 20.57
CA GLY A 268 -2.10 -10.65 19.68
C GLY A 268 -3.09 -10.62 18.52
N SER A 269 -4.37 -10.29 18.75
CA SER A 269 -5.36 -10.16 17.67
C SER A 269 -4.96 -9.05 16.69
N ARG A 270 -4.59 -7.86 17.21
CA ARG A 270 -4.13 -6.74 16.37
C ARG A 270 -2.86 -7.07 15.60
N LEU A 271 -1.87 -7.68 16.24
CA LEU A 271 -0.64 -8.14 15.57
C LEU A 271 -0.92 -9.27 14.57
N GLY A 272 -1.95 -10.08 14.79
CA GLY A 272 -2.39 -11.13 13.87
C GLY A 272 -2.90 -10.55 12.55
N ALA A 273 -3.74 -9.52 12.62
CA ALA A 273 -4.18 -8.78 11.44
C ALA A 273 -3.01 -8.10 10.73
N VAL A 274 -2.16 -7.38 11.48
CA VAL A 274 -1.00 -6.66 10.93
C VAL A 274 0.02 -7.62 10.30
N ARG A 275 0.17 -8.83 10.84
CA ARG A 275 0.97 -9.91 10.23
C ARG A 275 0.41 -10.29 8.86
N GLU A 276 -0.89 -10.47 8.74
CA GLU A 276 -1.53 -10.80 7.47
C GLU A 276 -1.36 -9.67 6.46
N ASP A 277 -1.54 -8.43 6.89
CA ASP A 277 -1.34 -7.25 6.06
C ASP A 277 0.12 -7.09 5.62
N ALA A 278 1.09 -7.32 6.51
CA ALA A 278 2.50 -7.25 6.19
C ALA A 278 2.94 -8.35 5.20
N LEU A 279 2.41 -9.57 5.35
CA LEU A 279 2.63 -10.66 4.41
C LEU A 279 2.02 -10.33 3.05
N TYR A 280 0.82 -9.75 3.04
CA TYR A 280 0.16 -9.30 1.83
C TYR A 280 0.95 -8.21 1.10
N ALA A 281 1.33 -7.15 1.81
CA ALA A 281 2.15 -6.06 1.29
C ALA A 281 3.47 -6.60 0.71
N SER A 282 4.11 -7.56 1.40
CA SER A 282 5.32 -8.22 0.92
C SER A 282 5.13 -8.93 -0.42
N VAL A 283 3.98 -9.59 -0.63
CA VAL A 283 3.67 -10.24 -1.92
C VAL A 283 3.41 -9.22 -3.01
N LEU A 284 2.65 -8.16 -2.72
CA LEU A 284 2.38 -7.08 -3.67
C LEU A 284 3.67 -6.39 -4.11
N PHE A 285 4.59 -6.12 -3.19
CA PHE A 285 5.89 -5.52 -3.50
C PHE A 285 6.82 -6.45 -4.24
N LEU A 286 6.89 -7.73 -3.85
CA LEU A 286 7.65 -8.70 -4.61
C LEU A 286 7.12 -8.76 -6.05
N PHE A 287 5.80 -8.71 -6.23
CA PHE A 287 5.21 -8.69 -7.55
C PHE A 287 5.56 -7.44 -8.36
N LEU A 288 5.55 -6.26 -7.74
CA LEU A 288 5.89 -5.01 -8.41
C LEU A 288 7.39 -4.93 -8.74
N GLY A 289 8.28 -5.41 -7.86
CA GLY A 289 9.72 -5.40 -8.06
C GLY A 289 10.29 -6.52 -8.93
N LEU A 290 9.64 -7.69 -8.99
CA LEU A 290 10.13 -8.88 -9.70
C LEU A 290 10.32 -8.69 -11.22
N PRO A 291 9.45 -7.98 -11.95
CA PRO A 291 9.70 -7.60 -13.35
C PRO A 291 10.99 -6.80 -13.51
N GLY A 292 11.28 -5.88 -12.57
CA GLY A 292 12.53 -5.12 -12.56
C GLY A 292 13.76 -6.01 -12.32
N ILE A 293 13.66 -6.96 -11.38
CA ILE A 293 14.71 -7.95 -11.12
C ILE A 293 14.94 -8.84 -12.36
N ALA A 294 13.87 -9.35 -12.96
CA ALA A 294 13.91 -10.16 -14.17
C ALA A 294 14.53 -9.39 -15.34
N LEU A 295 14.19 -8.10 -15.49
CA LEU A 295 14.77 -7.21 -16.48
C LEU A 295 16.27 -6.99 -16.24
N ALA A 296 16.70 -6.74 -15.01
CA ALA A 296 18.12 -6.56 -14.66
C ALA A 296 18.93 -7.86 -14.92
N ILE A 297 18.36 -9.02 -14.62
CA ILE A 297 18.96 -10.32 -14.96
C ILE A 297 19.04 -10.47 -16.48
N ALA A 298 17.95 -10.21 -17.20
CA ALA A 298 17.93 -10.29 -18.65
C ALA A 298 18.93 -9.32 -19.31
N LEU A 299 19.13 -8.12 -18.74
CA LEU A 299 20.18 -7.19 -19.15
C LEU A 299 21.56 -7.79 -18.94
N THR A 300 21.82 -8.38 -17.78
CA THR A 300 23.08 -9.07 -17.50
C THR A 300 23.37 -10.15 -18.55
N PHE A 301 22.39 -11.00 -18.87
CA PHE A 301 22.53 -12.02 -19.92
C PHE A 301 22.68 -11.42 -21.33
N ALA A 302 21.98 -10.34 -21.65
CA ALA A 302 22.12 -9.66 -22.93
C ALA A 302 23.53 -9.09 -23.11
N VAL A 303 24.08 -8.48 -22.06
CA VAL A 303 25.43 -7.91 -22.05
C VAL A 303 26.48 -9.01 -22.17
N THR A 304 26.36 -10.11 -21.41
CA THR A 304 27.32 -11.21 -21.51
C THR A 304 27.25 -11.92 -22.86
N SER A 305 26.06 -12.04 -23.44
CA SER A 305 25.84 -12.71 -24.74
C SER A 305 26.20 -11.85 -25.96
N SER A 306 26.26 -10.53 -25.85
CA SER A 306 26.69 -9.64 -26.95
C SER A 306 28.00 -10.10 -27.61
N GLY A 307 29.00 -10.46 -26.79
CA GLY A 307 30.30 -10.98 -27.24
C GLY A 307 30.35 -12.47 -27.57
N ALA A 308 29.22 -13.15 -27.78
CA ALA A 308 29.19 -14.59 -28.01
C ALA A 308 29.94 -15.01 -29.28
N GLU A 309 29.86 -14.25 -30.38
CA GLU A 309 30.60 -14.59 -31.61
C GLU A 309 32.10 -14.59 -31.39
N ARG A 310 32.64 -13.49 -30.83
CA ARG A 310 34.07 -13.38 -30.52
C ARG A 310 34.51 -14.46 -29.51
N ARG A 311 33.71 -14.71 -28.47
CA ARG A 311 33.96 -15.74 -27.47
C ARG A 311 34.03 -17.13 -28.11
N ARG A 312 33.12 -17.46 -29.02
CA ARG A 312 33.13 -18.73 -29.76
C ARG A 312 34.40 -18.90 -30.60
N THR A 313 34.85 -17.84 -31.28
CA THR A 313 36.12 -17.85 -32.03
C THR A 313 37.32 -18.08 -31.12
N GLU A 314 37.38 -17.38 -29.99
CA GLU A 314 38.47 -17.51 -29.01
C GLU A 314 38.50 -18.90 -28.37
N GLN A 315 37.35 -19.43 -27.96
CA GLN A 315 37.23 -20.78 -27.43
C GLN A 315 37.64 -21.83 -28.47
N ALA A 316 37.30 -21.63 -29.75
CA ALA A 316 37.73 -22.52 -30.82
C ALA A 316 39.25 -22.48 -31.01
N LEU A 317 39.88 -21.30 -30.93
CA LEU A 317 41.34 -21.16 -31.00
C LEU A 317 42.04 -21.84 -29.81
N LEU A 318 41.50 -21.69 -28.59
CA LEU A 318 42.01 -22.37 -27.40
C LEU A 318 41.89 -23.90 -27.53
N ARG A 319 40.76 -24.41 -28.02
CA ARG A 319 40.55 -25.84 -28.27
C ARG A 319 41.51 -26.41 -29.32
N VAL A 320 41.79 -25.66 -30.38
CA VAL A 320 42.79 -26.04 -31.40
C VAL A 320 44.20 -26.10 -30.80
N ARG A 321 44.49 -25.28 -29.78
CA ARG A 321 45.77 -25.29 -29.04
C ARG A 321 45.80 -26.30 -27.88
N GLY A 322 44.81 -27.18 -27.77
CA GLY A 322 44.78 -28.27 -26.78
C GLY A 322 44.06 -27.95 -25.47
N ALA A 323 43.41 -26.79 -25.32
CA ALA A 323 42.64 -26.48 -24.11
C ALA A 323 41.37 -27.34 -24.02
N THR A 324 41.15 -27.96 -22.85
CA THR A 324 39.96 -28.77 -22.60
C THR A 324 38.74 -27.88 -22.30
N ALA A 325 37.53 -28.46 -22.33
CA ALA A 325 36.32 -27.75 -21.90
C ALA A 325 36.40 -27.29 -20.43
N LYS A 326 37.11 -28.02 -19.57
CA LYS A 326 37.36 -27.64 -18.17
C LYS A 326 38.23 -26.38 -18.09
N ASP A 327 39.31 -26.31 -18.87
CA ASP A 327 40.21 -25.15 -18.89
C ASP A 327 39.47 -23.88 -19.35
N ILE A 328 38.63 -24.01 -20.37
CA ILE A 328 37.82 -22.90 -20.90
C ILE A 328 36.81 -22.40 -19.88
N LEU A 329 36.16 -23.33 -19.17
CA LEU A 329 35.21 -22.99 -18.11
C LEU A 329 35.92 -22.34 -16.92
N LEU A 330 37.10 -22.82 -16.54
CA LEU A 330 37.89 -22.25 -15.45
C LEU A 330 38.37 -20.83 -15.78
N LEU A 331 38.81 -20.57 -17.01
CA LEU A 331 39.13 -19.22 -17.49
C LEU A 331 37.89 -18.31 -17.50
N SER A 332 36.75 -18.83 -17.96
CA SER A 332 35.48 -18.09 -17.95
C SER A 332 34.98 -17.81 -16.53
N ALA A 333 35.23 -18.72 -15.58
CA ALA A 333 34.91 -18.56 -14.17
C ALA A 333 35.70 -17.41 -13.53
N THR A 334 36.95 -17.20 -13.92
CA THR A 334 37.72 -16.03 -13.44
C THR A 334 37.16 -14.70 -13.95
N GLU A 335 36.69 -14.63 -15.20
CA GLU A 335 35.98 -13.43 -15.69
C GLU A 335 34.67 -13.22 -14.93
N ALA A 336 33.92 -14.31 -14.71
CA ALA A 336 32.67 -14.29 -13.98
C ALA A 336 32.86 -13.83 -12.53
N ALA A 337 33.90 -14.30 -11.85
CA ALA A 337 34.21 -13.92 -10.47
C ALA A 337 34.48 -12.42 -10.34
N VAL A 338 35.26 -11.83 -11.26
CA VAL A 338 35.53 -10.38 -11.25
C VAL A 338 34.25 -9.58 -11.47
N ALA A 339 33.42 -9.98 -12.45
CA ALA A 339 32.15 -9.30 -12.72
C ALA A 339 31.14 -9.46 -11.57
N ALA A 340 31.03 -10.67 -11.02
CA ALA A 340 30.08 -11.01 -9.96
C ALA A 340 30.45 -10.36 -8.63
N ILE A 341 31.71 -10.45 -8.19
CA ILE A 341 32.16 -9.82 -6.95
C ILE A 341 32.08 -8.29 -7.08
N GLY A 342 32.57 -7.74 -8.20
CA GLY A 342 32.52 -6.30 -8.44
C GLY A 342 31.10 -5.76 -8.52
N GLY A 343 30.21 -6.47 -9.24
CA GLY A 343 28.80 -6.11 -9.38
C GLY A 343 28.04 -6.22 -8.05
N THR A 344 28.21 -7.30 -7.31
CA THR A 344 27.57 -7.46 -5.99
C THR A 344 28.06 -6.41 -4.99
N ALA A 345 29.37 -6.18 -4.91
CA ALA A 345 29.93 -5.17 -4.01
C ALA A 345 29.44 -3.75 -4.38
N PHE A 346 29.40 -3.42 -5.67
CA PHE A 346 28.90 -2.14 -6.13
C PHE A 346 27.40 -1.98 -5.87
N GLY A 347 26.59 -3.02 -6.12
CA GLY A 347 25.16 -3.01 -5.84
C GLY A 347 24.85 -2.78 -4.35
N MET A 348 25.57 -3.48 -3.47
CA MET A 348 25.45 -3.27 -2.01
C MET A 348 25.88 -1.86 -1.60
N ALA A 349 26.96 -1.34 -2.16
CA ALA A 349 27.43 0.03 -1.88
C ALA A 349 26.40 1.08 -2.33
N VAL A 350 25.77 0.91 -3.49
CA VAL A 350 24.71 1.81 -3.98
C VAL A 350 23.53 1.83 -3.00
N VAL A 351 23.09 0.68 -2.51
CA VAL A 351 21.98 0.61 -1.55
C VAL A 351 22.35 1.23 -0.21
N PHE A 352 23.57 1.00 0.27
CA PHE A 352 24.06 1.63 1.49
C PHE A 352 24.09 3.16 1.37
N LEU A 353 24.55 3.69 0.22
CA LEU A 353 24.55 5.13 -0.04
C LEU A 353 23.14 5.70 -0.20
N LEU A 354 22.24 4.98 -0.90
CA LEU A 354 20.83 5.37 -1.00
C LEU A 354 20.17 5.40 0.37
N GLY A 355 20.51 4.46 1.26
CA GLY A 355 19.98 4.42 2.61
C GLY A 355 20.46 5.54 3.53
N MET A 356 21.56 6.22 3.19
CA MET A 356 21.99 7.45 3.88
C MET A 356 21.30 8.72 3.35
N ALA A 357 20.75 8.66 2.13
CA ALA A 357 20.24 9.83 1.42
C ALA A 357 18.71 9.89 1.35
N ALA A 358 18.03 8.75 1.53
CA ALA A 358 16.58 8.63 1.44
C ALA A 358 15.93 8.49 2.83
N PRO A 359 15.07 9.43 3.25
CA PRO A 359 14.28 9.30 4.48
C PRO A 359 13.48 7.99 4.46
N GLY A 360 13.57 7.18 5.52
CA GLY A 360 12.87 5.89 5.61
C GLY A 360 13.71 4.66 5.21
N LEU A 361 14.97 4.83 4.79
CA LEU A 361 15.98 3.77 4.81
C LEU A 361 17.02 3.96 5.95
N ASP A 362 16.88 4.99 6.78
CA ASP A 362 17.84 5.37 7.83
C ASP A 362 18.12 4.24 8.86
N ALA A 363 17.20 3.28 9.00
CA ALA A 363 17.35 2.09 9.82
C ALA A 363 18.33 1.04 9.24
N ALA A 364 18.98 1.30 8.10
CA ALA A 364 20.00 0.45 7.49
C ALA A 364 21.22 0.13 8.39
N LEU A 365 21.31 0.73 9.59
CA LEU A 365 22.33 0.39 10.59
C LEU A 365 21.89 -0.68 11.61
N GLY A 366 20.61 -1.12 11.60
CA GLY A 366 20.06 -2.17 12.47
C GLY A 366 19.82 -3.54 11.80
N VAL A 367 20.60 -3.86 10.76
CA VAL A 367 20.31 -4.87 9.73
C VAL A 367 19.99 -6.27 10.26
N ASP A 368 18.92 -6.84 9.71
CA ASP A 368 18.65 -8.27 9.59
C ASP A 368 19.70 -8.93 8.62
N GLN A 369 20.96 -9.01 9.08
CA GLN A 369 22.13 -9.44 8.31
C GLN A 369 21.94 -10.69 7.43
N PRO A 370 21.18 -11.74 7.81
CA PRO A 370 20.99 -12.90 6.94
C PRO A 370 20.31 -12.58 5.60
N LYS A 371 19.38 -11.61 5.54
CA LYS A 371 18.68 -11.27 4.28
C LYS A 371 19.62 -10.63 3.26
N LEU A 372 20.48 -9.70 3.69
CA LEU A 372 21.46 -9.07 2.80
C LEU A 372 22.53 -10.05 2.33
N LEU A 373 22.94 -11.01 3.17
CA LEU A 373 23.85 -12.08 2.77
C LEU A 373 23.22 -12.98 1.69
N LEU A 374 21.92 -13.28 1.80
CA LEU A 374 21.19 -14.03 0.78
C LEU A 374 21.13 -13.25 -0.55
N VAL A 375 20.86 -11.94 -0.50
CA VAL A 375 20.88 -11.08 -1.70
C VAL A 375 22.28 -11.06 -2.35
N ALA A 376 23.33 -10.93 -1.55
CA ALA A 376 24.70 -10.96 -2.05
C ALA A 376 25.05 -12.30 -2.70
N PHE A 377 24.66 -13.41 -2.08
CA PHE A 377 24.82 -14.76 -2.63
C PHE A 377 24.06 -14.92 -3.95
N PHE A 378 22.82 -14.43 -4.02
CA PHE A 378 22.03 -14.46 -5.24
C PHE A 378 22.68 -13.65 -6.37
N GLY A 379 23.20 -12.46 -6.09
CA GLY A 379 23.96 -11.66 -7.06
C GLY A 379 25.20 -12.38 -7.60
N LEU A 380 25.97 -13.04 -6.72
CA LEU A 380 27.11 -13.86 -7.12
C LEU A 380 26.70 -15.01 -8.02
N LEU A 381 25.61 -15.70 -7.67
CA LEU A 381 25.08 -16.84 -8.42
C LEU A 381 24.57 -16.41 -9.81
N VAL A 382 23.82 -15.30 -9.91
CA VAL A 382 23.38 -14.73 -11.19
C VAL A 382 24.58 -14.38 -12.07
N GLY A 383 25.59 -13.72 -11.50
CA GLY A 383 26.81 -13.37 -12.23
C GLY A 383 27.57 -14.59 -12.76
N LEU A 384 27.74 -15.62 -11.93
CA LEU A 384 28.37 -16.88 -12.32
C LEU A 384 27.60 -17.57 -13.44
N ILE A 385 26.27 -17.70 -13.31
CA ILE A 385 25.43 -18.36 -14.32
C ILE A 385 25.46 -17.57 -15.63
N ALA A 386 25.35 -16.23 -15.59
CA ALA A 386 25.31 -15.38 -16.79
C ALA A 386 26.56 -15.49 -17.66
N PHE A 387 27.72 -15.84 -17.08
CA PHE A 387 28.97 -16.09 -17.82
C PHE A 387 29.19 -17.56 -18.13
N LEU A 388 28.95 -18.46 -17.17
CA LEU A 388 29.28 -19.88 -17.30
C LEU A 388 28.28 -20.64 -18.16
N TYR A 389 26.98 -20.32 -18.09
CA TYR A 389 25.97 -21.03 -18.89
C TYR A 389 26.21 -20.87 -20.40
N PRO A 390 26.39 -19.64 -20.95
CA PRO A 390 26.72 -19.49 -22.37
C PRO A 390 28.06 -20.14 -22.73
N ALA A 391 29.09 -19.98 -21.87
CA ALA A 391 30.41 -20.55 -22.11
C ALA A 391 30.40 -22.08 -22.15
N TRP A 392 29.64 -22.73 -21.27
CA TRP A 392 29.45 -24.18 -21.22
C TRP A 392 28.68 -24.70 -22.43
N ARG A 393 27.58 -24.03 -22.78
CA ARG A 393 26.77 -24.38 -23.95
C ARG A 393 27.61 -24.34 -25.23
N ASP A 394 28.39 -23.28 -25.42
CA ASP A 394 29.27 -23.14 -26.59
C ASP A 394 30.45 -24.11 -26.57
N ALA A 395 31.01 -24.42 -25.40
CA ALA A 395 32.08 -25.41 -25.27
C ALA A 395 31.59 -26.83 -25.58
N ARG A 396 30.36 -27.18 -25.17
CA ARG A 396 29.80 -28.52 -25.30
C ARG A 396 29.18 -28.77 -26.67
N TRP A 397 28.47 -27.78 -27.23
CA TRP A 397 27.61 -27.99 -28.41
C TRP A 397 28.13 -27.30 -29.69
N ALA A 398 29.03 -26.32 -29.59
CA ALA A 398 29.62 -25.70 -30.78
C ALA A 398 30.89 -26.44 -31.21
N THR A 399 30.97 -26.83 -32.48
CA THR A 399 32.19 -27.43 -33.06
C THR A 399 33.17 -26.36 -33.52
N VAL A 400 34.46 -26.71 -33.62
CA VAL A 400 35.51 -25.81 -34.15
C VAL A 400 35.20 -25.35 -35.58
N MET A 401 34.61 -26.23 -36.39
CA MET A 401 34.13 -25.89 -37.74
C MET A 401 32.95 -24.92 -37.72
N ALA A 402 32.00 -25.09 -36.79
CA ALA A 402 30.88 -24.17 -36.64
C ALA A 402 31.35 -22.76 -36.23
N ALA A 403 32.38 -22.67 -35.38
CA ALA A 403 32.98 -21.40 -34.98
C ALA A 403 33.75 -20.68 -36.11
N ARG A 404 34.10 -21.39 -37.19
CA ARG A 404 34.74 -20.83 -38.40
C ARG A 404 33.75 -20.46 -39.51
N ARG A 405 32.47 -20.83 -39.40
CA ARG A 405 31.46 -20.49 -40.41
C ARG A 405 31.07 -19.01 -40.28
N THR A 406 31.38 -18.23 -41.31
CA THR A 406 31.01 -16.80 -41.42
C THR A 406 29.54 -16.60 -41.80
N VAL A 407 28.89 -17.62 -42.35
CA VAL A 407 27.47 -17.60 -42.73
C VAL A 407 26.78 -18.81 -42.11
N SER A 408 25.88 -18.56 -41.16
CA SER A 408 25.03 -19.59 -40.55
C SER A 408 23.58 -19.33 -40.90
N ARG A 409 22.83 -20.38 -41.26
CA ARG A 409 21.37 -20.27 -41.47
C ARG A 409 20.71 -20.09 -40.10
N PRO A 410 19.98 -18.99 -39.86
CA PRO A 410 19.23 -18.84 -38.62
C PRO A 410 18.11 -19.89 -38.58
N HIS A 411 18.10 -20.72 -37.55
CA HIS A 411 16.96 -21.60 -37.26
C HIS A 411 16.03 -20.88 -36.27
N PRO A 412 14.71 -20.86 -36.52
CA PRO A 412 13.77 -20.27 -35.57
C PRO A 412 13.83 -21.07 -34.26
N PRO A 413 13.88 -20.38 -33.10
CA PRO A 413 13.90 -21.05 -31.80
C PRO A 413 12.59 -21.81 -31.55
N LEU A 414 12.66 -22.86 -30.72
CA LEU A 414 11.51 -23.75 -30.46
C LEU A 414 10.27 -23.01 -29.94
N TRP A 415 10.44 -21.99 -29.10
CA TRP A 415 9.32 -21.20 -28.57
C TRP A 415 8.54 -20.46 -29.67
N GLN A 416 9.20 -20.03 -30.76
CA GLN A 416 8.52 -19.42 -31.91
C GLN A 416 7.71 -20.47 -32.67
N ARG A 417 8.30 -21.66 -32.85
CA ARG A 417 7.65 -22.78 -33.54
C ARG A 417 6.43 -23.30 -32.79
N LEU A 418 6.47 -23.29 -31.46
CA LEU A 418 5.39 -23.75 -30.58
C LEU A 418 4.37 -22.65 -30.24
N TRP A 419 4.52 -21.43 -30.77
CA TRP A 419 3.61 -20.32 -30.49
C TRP A 419 3.44 -20.01 -29.00
N LEU A 420 4.54 -20.13 -28.25
CA LEU A 420 4.54 -19.95 -26.80
C LEU A 420 4.09 -18.53 -26.38
N ASP A 421 4.44 -17.52 -27.18
CA ASP A 421 3.94 -16.14 -27.03
C ASP A 421 2.40 -16.07 -27.09
N GLY A 422 1.80 -16.70 -28.10
CA GLY A 422 0.34 -16.75 -28.24
C GLY A 422 -0.33 -17.55 -27.12
N LEU A 423 0.26 -18.66 -26.71
CA LEU A 423 -0.23 -19.47 -25.59
C LEU A 423 -0.20 -18.71 -24.26
N LEU A 424 0.90 -18.00 -23.97
CA LEU A 424 1.02 -17.18 -22.76
C LEU A 424 0.00 -16.03 -22.75
N LEU A 425 -0.20 -15.36 -23.89
CA LEU A 425 -1.19 -14.28 -24.00
C LEU A 425 -2.63 -14.80 -23.88
N ALA A 426 -2.94 -15.96 -24.47
CA ALA A 426 -4.25 -16.59 -24.32
C ALA A 426 -4.50 -17.02 -22.87
N ALA A 427 -3.51 -17.61 -22.20
CA ALA A 427 -3.59 -17.97 -20.79
C ALA A 427 -3.76 -16.72 -19.90
N ALA A 428 -3.03 -15.63 -20.18
CA ALA A 428 -3.18 -14.36 -19.48
C ALA A 428 -4.61 -13.81 -19.61
N GLY A 429 -5.18 -13.83 -20.82
CA GLY A 429 -6.55 -13.39 -21.07
C GLY A 429 -7.60 -14.26 -20.38
N LEU A 430 -7.42 -15.58 -20.36
CA LEU A 430 -8.33 -16.51 -19.67
C LEU A 430 -8.31 -16.32 -18.15
N VAL A 431 -7.12 -16.23 -17.56
CA VAL A 431 -6.98 -15.99 -16.11
C VAL A 431 -7.53 -14.62 -15.74
N PHE A 432 -7.24 -13.59 -16.54
CA PHE A 432 -7.79 -12.25 -16.33
C PHE A 432 -9.32 -12.25 -16.39
N TRP A 433 -9.91 -12.91 -17.39
CA TRP A 433 -11.36 -13.01 -17.52
C TRP A 433 -11.99 -13.73 -16.33
N GLN A 434 -11.41 -14.87 -15.91
CA GLN A 434 -11.88 -15.64 -14.74
C GLN A 434 -11.84 -14.81 -13.45
N SER A 435 -10.74 -14.09 -13.21
CA SER A 435 -10.59 -13.24 -12.02
C SER A 435 -11.50 -12.01 -12.07
N ALA A 436 -11.69 -11.39 -13.24
CA ALA A 436 -12.56 -10.23 -13.39
C ALA A 436 -14.05 -10.60 -13.31
N SER A 437 -14.45 -11.80 -13.74
CA SER A 437 -15.86 -12.24 -13.75
C SER A 437 -16.38 -12.70 -12.38
N THR A 438 -15.49 -13.10 -11.48
CA THR A 438 -15.88 -13.69 -10.20
C THR A 438 -16.31 -12.68 -9.14
N GLY A 439 -16.13 -11.37 -9.39
CA GLY A 439 -16.54 -10.30 -8.48
C GLY A 439 -15.78 -10.39 -7.16
N TYR A 440 -14.68 -9.66 -7.06
CA TYR A 440 -13.88 -9.64 -5.84
C TYR A 440 -14.73 -9.18 -4.64
N GLN A 441 -14.89 -10.02 -3.62
CA GLN A 441 -15.54 -9.66 -2.37
C GLN A 441 -14.49 -9.52 -1.27
N ILE A 442 -14.46 -8.35 -0.63
CA ILE A 442 -13.74 -8.15 0.63
C ILE A 442 -14.54 -8.92 1.68
N VAL A 443 -14.05 -10.09 2.09
CA VAL A 443 -14.59 -10.76 3.27
C VAL A 443 -14.09 -9.94 4.46
N LEU A 444 -14.95 -9.10 5.02
CA LEU A 444 -14.67 -8.49 6.33
C LEU A 444 -14.39 -9.62 7.31
N ALA A 445 -13.23 -9.60 7.96
CA ALA A 445 -12.96 -10.54 9.03
C ALA A 445 -13.96 -10.28 10.18
N PRO A 446 -14.41 -11.31 10.90
CA PRO A 446 -15.42 -11.19 11.94
C PRO A 446 -15.00 -10.38 13.19
N GLU A 447 -13.83 -9.74 13.22
CA GLU A 447 -13.21 -9.19 14.44
C GLU A 447 -13.16 -7.65 14.49
N GLY A 448 -13.92 -6.92 13.66
CA GLY A 448 -13.80 -5.46 13.58
C GLY A 448 -12.45 -4.98 13.03
N VAL A 449 -11.64 -5.90 12.50
CA VAL A 449 -10.40 -5.61 11.79
C VAL A 449 -10.61 -5.96 10.32
N ALA A 450 -10.55 -4.95 9.44
CA ALA A 450 -10.69 -5.15 8.00
C ALA A 450 -9.49 -5.94 7.45
N ALA A 451 -9.61 -7.27 7.35
CA ALA A 451 -8.63 -8.11 6.66
C ALA A 451 -8.99 -8.18 5.17
N THR A 452 -8.19 -7.56 4.30
CA THR A 452 -8.39 -7.69 2.85
C THR A 452 -7.61 -8.91 2.34
N ALA A 453 -8.30 -10.00 2.03
CA ALA A 453 -7.65 -11.18 1.44
C ALA A 453 -7.64 -11.11 -0.09
N VAL A 454 -6.57 -10.57 -0.69
CA VAL A 454 -6.41 -10.59 -2.15
C VAL A 454 -5.90 -11.95 -2.63
N ASP A 455 -6.63 -12.59 -3.55
CA ASP A 455 -6.21 -13.84 -4.18
C ASP A 455 -4.93 -13.64 -5.00
N TYR A 456 -3.82 -14.25 -4.58
CA TYR A 456 -2.53 -14.22 -5.27
C TYR A 456 -2.60 -14.63 -6.75
N LYS A 457 -3.64 -15.37 -7.15
CA LYS A 457 -3.90 -15.74 -8.56
C LYS A 457 -4.13 -14.53 -9.45
N ALA A 458 -4.61 -13.40 -8.91
CA ALA A 458 -4.82 -12.17 -9.66
C ALA A 458 -3.53 -11.69 -10.37
N PHE A 459 -2.37 -11.97 -9.79
CA PHE A 459 -1.07 -11.56 -10.33
C PHE A 459 -0.51 -12.47 -11.44
N VAL A 460 -1.09 -13.66 -11.61
CA VAL A 460 -0.64 -14.60 -12.65
C VAL A 460 -0.92 -14.04 -14.04
N ALA A 461 -2.08 -13.41 -14.25
CA ALA A 461 -2.45 -12.87 -15.55
C ALA A 461 -1.50 -11.75 -16.04
N PRO A 462 -1.18 -10.70 -15.26
CA PRO A 462 -0.22 -9.69 -15.69
C PRO A 462 1.19 -10.24 -15.91
N ALA A 463 1.65 -11.21 -15.11
CA ALA A 463 2.96 -11.86 -15.31
C ALA A 463 3.03 -12.63 -16.65
N LEU A 464 2.01 -13.44 -16.95
CA LEU A 464 1.90 -14.16 -18.22
C LEU A 464 1.79 -13.20 -19.40
N PHE A 465 1.02 -12.11 -19.24
CA PHE A 465 0.89 -11.06 -20.24
C PHE A 465 2.23 -10.40 -20.54
N TRP A 466 2.98 -10.01 -19.51
CA TRP A 466 4.29 -9.36 -19.64
C TRP A 466 5.30 -10.26 -20.38
N LEU A 467 5.38 -11.55 -20.00
CA LEU A 467 6.22 -12.55 -20.69
C LEU A 467 5.76 -12.81 -22.13
N GLY A 468 4.46 -12.96 -22.34
CA GLY A 468 3.87 -13.16 -23.67
C GLY A 468 4.15 -11.98 -24.61
N MET A 469 3.98 -10.75 -24.12
CA MET A 469 4.27 -9.51 -24.85
C MET A 469 5.76 -9.36 -25.16
N ALA A 470 6.65 -9.76 -24.26
CA ALA A 470 8.09 -9.78 -24.52
C ALA A 470 8.43 -10.67 -25.73
N LEU A 471 7.94 -11.91 -25.72
CA LEU A 471 8.17 -12.88 -26.80
C LEU A 471 7.50 -12.47 -28.11
N LEU A 472 6.29 -11.90 -28.03
CA LEU A 472 5.58 -11.36 -29.20
C LEU A 472 6.35 -10.18 -29.81
N THR A 473 6.88 -9.27 -28.98
CA THR A 473 7.73 -8.16 -29.41
C THR A 473 8.96 -8.67 -30.16
N ILE A 474 9.58 -9.73 -29.65
CA ILE A 474 10.70 -10.39 -30.32
C ILE A 474 10.27 -10.92 -31.70
N ARG A 475 9.15 -11.65 -31.78
CA ARG A 475 8.64 -12.22 -33.04
C ARG A 475 8.30 -11.14 -34.07
N LEU A 476 7.54 -10.12 -33.67
CA LEU A 476 7.06 -9.07 -34.57
C LEU A 476 8.22 -8.21 -35.09
N SER A 477 9.10 -7.75 -34.19
CA SER A 477 10.28 -6.96 -34.61
C SER A 477 11.21 -7.77 -35.51
N ALA A 478 11.48 -9.04 -35.19
CA ALA A 478 12.30 -9.90 -36.04
C ALA A 478 11.70 -10.06 -37.43
N THR A 479 10.38 -10.22 -37.52
CA THR A 479 9.67 -10.35 -38.80
C THR A 479 9.73 -9.06 -39.61
N VAL A 480 9.49 -7.90 -38.99
CA VAL A 480 9.55 -6.58 -39.65
C VAL A 480 10.95 -6.29 -40.19
N ILE A 481 11.98 -6.55 -39.37
CA ILE A 481 13.38 -6.29 -39.73
C ILE A 481 13.87 -7.27 -40.81
N ALA A 482 13.60 -8.57 -40.65
CA ALA A 482 14.07 -9.60 -41.58
C ALA A 482 13.41 -9.50 -42.96
N ARG A 483 12.13 -9.10 -43.04
CA ARG A 483 11.42 -8.91 -44.32
C ARG A 483 11.98 -7.77 -45.17
N ASN A 484 12.73 -6.83 -44.59
CA ASN A 484 13.29 -5.65 -45.27
C ASN A 484 12.24 -4.90 -46.15
N GLY A 485 11.02 -4.81 -45.65
CA GLY A 485 9.87 -4.25 -46.37
C GLY A 485 9.72 -2.73 -46.22
N THR A 486 8.59 -2.21 -46.70
CA THR A 486 8.27 -0.77 -46.71
C THR A 486 8.26 -0.15 -45.31
N LEU A 487 7.76 -0.90 -44.30
CA LEU A 487 7.69 -0.43 -42.91
C LEU A 487 9.08 -0.15 -42.32
N LEU A 488 10.05 -1.05 -42.52
CA LEU A 488 11.43 -0.86 -42.05
C LEU A 488 12.06 0.36 -42.72
N ARG A 489 11.83 0.53 -44.02
CA ARG A 489 12.34 1.69 -44.77
C ARG A 489 11.74 2.97 -44.23
N LEU A 490 10.41 3.02 -44.02
CA LEU A 490 9.72 4.20 -43.51
C LEU A 490 10.28 4.65 -42.15
N ILE A 491 10.53 3.71 -41.23
CA ILE A 491 11.11 4.02 -39.91
C ILE A 491 12.51 4.62 -40.04
N VAL A 492 13.33 4.12 -40.97
CA VAL A 492 14.76 4.48 -41.08
C VAL A 492 15.01 5.69 -42.00
N THR A 493 14.07 6.01 -42.90
CA THR A 493 14.15 7.13 -43.85
C THR A 493 14.47 8.49 -43.21
N PRO A 494 13.86 8.90 -42.08
CA PRO A 494 14.09 10.22 -41.49
C PRO A 494 15.56 10.52 -41.19
N VAL A 495 16.35 9.47 -40.89
CA VAL A 495 17.77 9.66 -40.56
C VAL A 495 18.72 9.15 -41.63
N SER A 496 18.27 8.25 -42.51
CA SER A 496 19.10 7.67 -43.57
C SER A 496 18.94 8.35 -44.93
N GLY A 497 17.86 9.10 -45.16
CA GLY A 497 17.56 9.77 -46.42
C GLY A 497 17.69 8.81 -47.62
N ALA A 498 18.46 9.20 -48.63
CA ALA A 498 18.71 8.39 -49.83
C ALA A 498 19.40 7.03 -49.54
N LEU A 499 20.04 6.85 -48.38
CA LEU A 499 20.68 5.59 -47.99
C LEU A 499 19.72 4.59 -47.36
N ALA A 500 18.45 4.95 -47.15
CA ALA A 500 17.47 4.10 -46.47
C ALA A 500 17.41 2.64 -47.00
N PRO A 501 17.45 2.36 -48.33
CA PRO A 501 17.46 0.98 -48.83
C PRO A 501 18.71 0.18 -48.44
N ILE A 502 19.85 0.85 -48.35
CA ILE A 502 21.14 0.24 -48.01
C ILE A 502 21.20 -0.01 -46.49
N VAL A 503 20.80 0.99 -45.70
CA VAL A 503 20.74 0.87 -44.24
C VAL A 503 19.74 -0.21 -43.84
N SER A 504 18.55 -0.25 -44.44
CA SER A 504 17.54 -1.28 -44.15
C SER A 504 18.01 -2.69 -44.51
N ALA A 505 18.74 -2.85 -45.62
CA ALA A 505 19.35 -4.13 -45.99
C ALA A 505 20.49 -4.55 -45.06
N ALA A 506 21.22 -3.61 -44.46
CA ALA A 506 22.23 -3.90 -43.44
C ALA A 506 21.59 -4.32 -42.11
N LEU A 507 20.51 -3.63 -41.70
CA LEU A 507 19.76 -3.94 -40.48
C LEU A 507 19.05 -5.30 -40.58
N SER A 508 18.51 -5.67 -41.76
CA SER A 508 17.83 -6.96 -41.95
C SER A 508 18.73 -8.17 -41.71
N ARG A 509 20.03 -8.05 -42.02
CA ARG A 509 21.05 -9.07 -41.73
C ARG A 509 21.40 -9.18 -40.25
N GLN A 510 20.93 -8.24 -39.43
CA GLN A 510 21.20 -8.13 -37.99
C GLN A 510 19.94 -8.25 -37.14
N SER A 511 18.84 -8.73 -37.74
CA SER A 511 17.53 -8.84 -37.10
C SER A 511 17.59 -9.44 -35.70
N GLY A 512 18.33 -10.53 -35.49
CA GLY A 512 18.43 -11.18 -34.18
C GLY A 512 18.95 -10.26 -33.05
N ARG A 513 20.00 -9.48 -33.30
CA ARG A 513 20.57 -8.55 -32.30
C ARG A 513 19.64 -7.37 -32.06
N LEU A 514 19.15 -6.77 -33.14
CA LEU A 514 18.29 -5.58 -33.09
C LEU A 514 16.98 -5.87 -32.36
N THR A 515 16.41 -7.04 -32.62
CA THR A 515 15.22 -7.52 -31.94
C THR A 515 15.42 -7.67 -30.44
N ILE A 516 16.56 -8.22 -29.99
CA ILE A 516 16.87 -8.33 -28.55
C ILE A 516 17.01 -6.94 -27.93
N GLY A 517 17.65 -5.99 -28.61
CA GLY A 517 17.75 -4.60 -28.18
C GLY A 517 16.37 -3.92 -28.06
N ILE A 518 15.50 -4.09 -29.05
CA ILE A 518 14.10 -3.62 -29.02
C ILE A 518 13.35 -4.23 -27.84
N ALA A 519 13.41 -5.55 -27.69
CA ALA A 519 12.65 -6.26 -26.65
C ALA A 519 13.07 -5.84 -25.24
N MET A 520 14.37 -5.69 -24.98
CA MET A 520 14.86 -5.23 -23.68
C MET A 520 14.47 -3.78 -23.39
N THR A 521 14.54 -2.91 -24.40
CA THR A 521 14.09 -1.52 -24.27
C THR A 521 12.58 -1.46 -24.04
N ALA A 522 11.81 -2.27 -24.77
CA ALA A 522 10.36 -2.38 -24.60
C ALA A 522 10.00 -2.89 -23.21
N LEU A 523 10.66 -3.93 -22.69
CA LEU A 523 10.42 -4.44 -21.34
C LEU A 523 10.74 -3.40 -20.26
N ALA A 524 11.82 -2.63 -20.45
CA ALA A 524 12.18 -1.58 -19.51
C ALA A 524 11.20 -0.41 -19.50
N ILE A 525 10.75 0.04 -20.68
CA ILE A 525 9.71 1.07 -20.79
C ILE A 525 8.37 0.53 -20.29
N SER A 526 8.06 -0.75 -20.56
CA SER A 526 6.87 -1.43 -20.06
C SER A 526 6.82 -1.44 -18.55
N PHE A 527 7.91 -1.87 -17.90
CA PHE A 527 8.08 -1.83 -16.45
C PHE A 527 7.94 -0.40 -15.89
N ALA A 528 8.67 0.57 -16.46
CA ALA A 528 8.57 1.96 -16.02
C ALA A 528 7.16 2.54 -16.15
N THR A 529 6.46 2.22 -17.24
CA THR A 529 5.10 2.72 -17.52
C THR A 529 4.08 2.04 -16.63
N SER A 530 4.16 0.71 -16.49
CA SER A 530 3.21 -0.04 -15.67
C SER A 530 3.29 0.35 -14.21
N THR A 531 4.50 0.42 -13.66
CA THR A 531 4.74 0.81 -12.26
C THR A 531 4.32 2.25 -12.01
N ALA A 532 4.67 3.18 -12.92
CA ALA A 532 4.30 4.58 -12.75
C ALA A 532 2.79 4.81 -12.78
N VAL A 533 2.08 4.27 -13.79
CA VAL A 533 0.63 4.44 -13.94
C VAL A 533 -0.11 3.75 -12.79
N PHE A 534 0.31 2.55 -12.41
CA PHE A 534 -0.27 1.85 -11.25
C PHE A 534 -0.11 2.69 -9.99
N ASN A 535 1.11 3.13 -9.68
CA ASN A 535 1.35 3.86 -8.46
C ASN A 535 0.65 5.23 -8.42
N THR A 536 0.64 5.99 -9.53
CA THR A 536 -0.09 7.27 -9.53
C THR A 536 -1.58 7.10 -9.43
N THR A 537 -2.13 6.01 -9.99
CA THR A 537 -3.55 5.67 -9.80
C THR A 537 -3.80 5.30 -8.35
N TYR A 538 -2.93 4.47 -7.75
CA TYR A 538 -3.04 4.06 -6.37
C TYR A 538 -2.99 5.25 -5.40
N ASN A 539 -1.98 6.12 -5.52
CA ASN A 539 -1.83 7.30 -4.67
C ASN A 539 -3.00 8.28 -4.82
N ALA A 540 -3.56 8.41 -6.03
CA ALA A 540 -4.75 9.22 -6.23
C ALA A 540 -5.97 8.64 -5.50
N GLN A 541 -6.16 7.31 -5.53
CA GLN A 541 -7.25 6.66 -4.82
C GLN A 541 -7.08 6.67 -3.31
N ALA A 542 -5.87 6.43 -2.79
CA ALA A 542 -5.58 6.52 -1.36
C ALA A 542 -5.88 7.91 -0.79
N ARG A 543 -5.69 8.97 -1.58
CA ARG A 543 -6.10 10.32 -1.21
C ARG A 543 -7.62 10.46 -1.16
N ILE A 544 -8.35 9.91 -2.14
CA ILE A 544 -9.82 9.95 -2.16
C ILE A 544 -10.39 9.22 -0.94
N ASP A 545 -9.84 8.07 -0.57
CA ASP A 545 -10.22 7.31 0.63
C ASP A 545 -9.95 8.12 1.93
N ALA A 546 -8.80 8.81 2.00
CA ALA A 546 -8.49 9.71 3.09
C ALA A 546 -9.44 10.94 3.16
N GLU A 547 -9.81 11.50 2.01
CA GLU A 547 -10.81 12.58 1.92
C GLU A 547 -12.20 12.10 2.37
N LEU A 548 -12.58 10.87 2.04
CA LEU A 548 -13.84 10.26 2.46
C LEU A 548 -13.88 10.10 3.98
N THR A 549 -12.83 9.54 4.58
CA THR A 549 -12.77 9.32 6.03
C THR A 549 -12.69 10.63 6.82
N ASN A 550 -11.81 11.56 6.43
CA ASN A 550 -11.67 12.83 7.15
C ASN A 550 -12.82 13.79 6.87
N GLY A 551 -13.46 13.67 5.71
CA GLY A 551 -14.49 14.59 5.25
C GLY A 551 -13.97 15.65 4.26
N SER A 552 -12.77 16.19 4.51
CA SER A 552 -12.11 17.24 3.72
C SER A 552 -10.61 17.30 4.02
N ASP A 553 -9.87 18.29 3.48
CA ASP A 553 -8.44 18.45 3.79
C ASP A 553 -8.21 18.63 5.30
N VAL A 554 -9.08 19.40 5.97
CA VAL A 554 -9.09 19.58 7.43
C VAL A 554 -10.53 19.61 7.91
N THR A 555 -10.84 18.82 8.92
CA THR A 555 -12.17 18.78 9.54
C THR A 555 -12.06 19.11 11.02
N VAL A 556 -12.94 19.99 11.47
CA VAL A 556 -13.13 20.30 12.88
C VAL A 556 -14.38 19.59 13.38
N PHE A 557 -14.19 18.65 14.29
CA PHE A 557 -15.25 17.89 14.94
C PHE A 557 -15.63 18.57 16.26
N GLY A 558 -16.90 18.96 16.38
CA GLY A 558 -17.52 19.41 17.62
C GLY A 558 -18.64 18.49 18.07
N THR A 559 -19.40 18.93 19.06
CA THR A 559 -20.56 18.21 19.60
C THR A 559 -21.81 19.10 19.53
N THR A 560 -22.98 18.55 19.81
CA THR A 560 -24.21 19.35 19.86
C THR A 560 -24.16 20.46 20.91
N ASP A 561 -23.49 20.24 22.05
CA ASP A 561 -23.29 21.26 23.10
C ASP A 561 -22.26 22.31 22.70
N LYS A 562 -21.26 21.91 21.92
CA LYS A 562 -20.14 22.76 21.48
C LYS A 562 -19.89 22.55 19.97
N PRO A 563 -20.77 23.12 19.13
CA PRO A 563 -20.72 22.89 17.69
C PRO A 563 -19.53 23.64 17.06
N ALA A 564 -18.77 22.97 16.19
CA ALA A 564 -17.68 23.62 15.47
C ALA A 564 -18.19 24.77 14.57
N GLY A 565 -19.43 24.67 14.09
CA GLY A 565 -20.08 25.69 13.26
C GLY A 565 -20.18 27.07 13.93
N ALA A 566 -20.16 27.16 15.27
CA ALA A 566 -20.11 28.44 15.98
C ALA A 566 -18.83 29.24 15.68
N HIS A 567 -17.75 28.56 15.26
CA HIS A 567 -16.46 29.15 14.92
C HIS A 567 -16.22 29.26 13.41
N LEU A 568 -17.23 28.97 12.58
CA LEU A 568 -17.11 28.96 11.12
C LEU A 568 -16.52 30.25 10.56
N ALA A 569 -16.94 31.42 11.05
CA ALA A 569 -16.43 32.71 10.56
C ALA A 569 -14.92 32.89 10.83
N ALA A 570 -14.43 32.44 11.99
CA ALA A 570 -13.01 32.48 12.32
C ALA A 570 -12.22 31.49 11.46
N LEU A 571 -12.72 30.25 11.32
CA LEU A 571 -12.10 29.20 10.51
C LEU A 571 -12.05 29.57 9.01
N ALA A 572 -13.12 30.16 8.48
CA ALA A 572 -13.19 30.63 7.09
C ALA A 572 -12.27 31.82 6.80
N SER A 573 -11.86 32.57 7.83
CA SER A 573 -10.97 33.74 7.69
C SER A 573 -9.48 33.39 7.72
N LEU A 574 -9.13 32.12 7.93
CA LEU A 574 -7.74 31.68 7.97
C LEU A 574 -7.06 31.87 6.59
N PRO A 575 -5.79 32.32 6.56
CA PRO A 575 -5.10 32.65 5.32
C PRO A 575 -4.93 31.46 4.35
N ASP A 576 -4.84 30.24 4.90
CA ASP A 576 -4.68 29.01 4.13
C ASP A 576 -5.99 28.26 3.89
N ALA A 577 -7.14 28.80 4.31
CA ALA A 577 -8.45 28.25 4.02
C ALA A 577 -8.97 28.77 2.66
N THR A 578 -9.21 27.87 1.71
CA THR A 578 -9.89 28.18 0.44
C THR A 578 -11.40 28.23 0.62
N ALA A 579 -11.94 27.32 1.44
CA ALA A 579 -13.36 27.25 1.79
C ALA A 579 -13.50 26.59 3.15
N ALA A 580 -14.54 26.97 3.90
CA ALA A 580 -14.99 26.28 5.10
C ALA A 580 -16.52 26.20 5.03
N GLU A 581 -17.08 25.00 5.13
CA GLU A 581 -18.52 24.76 5.05
C GLU A 581 -18.99 23.97 6.27
N PRO A 582 -20.09 24.38 6.92
CA PRO A 582 -20.63 23.67 8.06
C PRO A 582 -21.36 22.40 7.62
N MET A 583 -21.33 21.37 8.47
CA MET A 583 -22.07 20.13 8.30
C MET A 583 -22.67 19.71 9.64
N GLN A 584 -23.96 19.38 9.63
CA GLN A 584 -24.64 18.85 10.80
C GLN A 584 -24.36 17.36 10.91
N HIS A 585 -24.11 16.87 12.11
CA HIS A 585 -24.01 15.45 12.42
C HIS A 585 -24.89 15.15 13.62
N ARG A 586 -25.96 14.40 13.38
CA ARG A 586 -27.00 14.10 14.37
C ARG A 586 -27.42 12.65 14.24
N PHE A 587 -28.14 12.15 15.22
CA PHE A 587 -28.72 10.82 15.16
C PHE A 587 -30.20 10.87 14.80
N ALA A 588 -30.62 9.90 13.98
CA ALA A 588 -31.99 9.74 13.54
C ALA A 588 -32.39 8.27 13.66
N TYR A 589 -33.58 8.00 14.21
CA TYR A 589 -34.10 6.63 14.18
C TYR A 589 -34.84 6.35 12.86
N VAL A 590 -34.42 5.29 12.17
CA VAL A 590 -35.16 4.64 11.08
C VAL A 590 -35.80 3.39 11.66
N GLY A 591 -37.12 3.39 11.87
CA GLY A 591 -37.75 2.29 12.61
C GLY A 591 -37.18 2.20 14.03
N ALA A 592 -36.57 1.07 14.40
CA ALA A 592 -35.92 0.87 15.70
C ALA A 592 -34.42 1.23 15.70
N ASP A 593 -33.82 1.43 14.52
CA ASP A 593 -32.36 1.51 14.37
C ASP A 593 -31.92 2.97 14.39
N LEU A 594 -30.88 3.25 15.19
CA LEU A 594 -30.27 4.58 15.30
C LEU A 594 -29.21 4.72 14.20
N GLN A 595 -29.34 5.75 13.36
CA GLN A 595 -28.42 6.00 12.24
C GLN A 595 -27.87 7.43 12.28
N ASP A 596 -26.70 7.61 11.67
CA ASP A 596 -26.12 8.93 11.48
C ASP A 596 -26.86 9.72 10.40
N LEU A 597 -27.22 10.96 10.71
CA LEU A 597 -27.84 11.93 9.82
C LEU A 597 -26.89 13.10 9.58
N TYR A 598 -26.48 13.26 8.33
CA TYR A 598 -25.65 14.35 7.85
C TYR A 598 -26.50 15.44 7.19
N GLY A 599 -26.59 16.59 7.82
CA GLY A 599 -27.28 17.76 7.26
C GLY A 599 -26.30 18.66 6.50
N ILE A 600 -26.53 18.86 5.20
CA ILE A 600 -25.61 19.61 4.32
C ILE A 600 -26.30 20.76 3.58
N ASP A 601 -25.52 21.74 3.09
CA ASP A 601 -25.96 22.63 2.01
C ASP A 601 -25.50 22.04 0.65
N PRO A 602 -26.42 21.46 -0.15
CA PRO A 602 -26.07 20.79 -1.40
C PRO A 602 -25.44 21.72 -2.43
N ASN A 603 -25.62 23.05 -2.32
CA ASN A 603 -25.03 24.00 -3.27
C ASN A 603 -23.60 24.42 -2.90
N ARG A 604 -23.19 24.20 -1.65
CA ARG A 604 -21.92 24.71 -1.12
C ARG A 604 -20.95 23.62 -0.70
N ILE A 605 -21.44 22.46 -0.28
CA ILE A 605 -20.61 21.36 0.27
C ILE A 605 -19.41 21.00 -0.63
N GLY A 606 -19.59 21.03 -1.96
CA GLY A 606 -18.54 20.76 -2.95
C GLY A 606 -17.35 21.74 -2.94
N ARG A 607 -17.48 22.90 -2.26
CA ARG A 607 -16.38 23.87 -2.07
C ARG A 607 -15.39 23.41 -1.01
N ALA A 608 -15.85 22.70 0.01
CA ALA A 608 -15.01 22.19 1.10
C ALA A 608 -14.54 20.75 0.83
N THR A 609 -15.41 19.89 0.30
CA THR A 609 -15.08 18.47 0.02
C THR A 609 -15.28 18.06 -1.45
N GLY A 610 -14.51 17.08 -1.91
CA GLY A 610 -14.64 16.50 -3.24
C GLY A 610 -15.67 15.37 -3.19
N LEU A 611 -16.59 15.34 -4.16
CA LEU A 611 -17.61 14.28 -4.23
C LEU A 611 -17.46 13.54 -5.57
N SER A 612 -17.17 12.25 -5.47
CA SER A 612 -17.04 11.35 -6.62
C SER A 612 -18.42 10.91 -7.11
N ASP A 613 -18.55 10.67 -8.42
CA ASP A 613 -19.78 10.09 -8.98
C ASP A 613 -20.00 8.67 -8.44
N ALA A 614 -18.93 7.95 -8.09
CA ALA A 614 -19.00 6.62 -7.47
C ALA A 614 -19.72 6.58 -6.11
N TYR A 615 -19.80 7.72 -5.41
CA TYR A 615 -20.47 7.84 -4.10
C TYR A 615 -21.99 7.73 -4.20
N PHE A 616 -22.57 7.86 -5.40
CA PHE A 616 -24.01 7.88 -5.60
C PHE A 616 -24.44 6.79 -6.58
N SER A 617 -25.60 6.18 -6.34
CA SER A 617 -26.14 5.18 -7.26
C SER A 617 -27.00 5.83 -8.34
N GLY A 618 -26.72 5.55 -9.61
CA GLY A 618 -27.60 5.87 -10.73
C GLY A 618 -27.61 7.34 -11.21
N ALA A 619 -26.83 8.24 -10.58
CA ALA A 619 -26.68 9.63 -11.01
C ALA A 619 -25.28 10.16 -10.65
N SER A 620 -24.82 11.20 -11.35
CA SER A 620 -23.57 11.89 -11.00
C SER A 620 -23.73 12.65 -9.68
N ALA A 621 -22.62 12.91 -8.98
CA ALA A 621 -22.61 13.64 -7.71
C ALA A 621 -23.29 15.02 -7.85
N ALA A 622 -22.97 15.74 -8.93
CA ALA A 622 -23.60 17.01 -9.22
C ALA A 622 -25.12 16.90 -9.48
N GLY A 623 -25.55 15.82 -10.15
CA GLY A 623 -26.98 15.55 -10.39
C GLY A 623 -27.74 15.24 -9.10
N THR A 624 -27.17 14.39 -8.25
CA THR A 624 -27.76 14.00 -6.96
C THR A 624 -27.87 15.17 -6.01
N LEU A 625 -26.82 16.00 -5.89
CA LEU A 625 -26.86 17.22 -5.08
C LEU A 625 -27.86 18.23 -5.61
N ALA A 626 -27.98 18.38 -6.94
CA ALA A 626 -29.00 19.25 -7.53
C ALA A 626 -30.43 18.75 -7.20
N LEU A 627 -30.65 17.44 -7.20
CA LEU A 627 -31.93 16.85 -6.80
C LEU A 627 -32.24 17.08 -5.31
N LEU A 628 -31.24 16.95 -4.43
CA LEU A 628 -31.36 17.27 -3.00
C LEU A 628 -31.58 18.77 -2.75
N ALA A 629 -30.98 19.64 -3.57
CA ALA A 629 -31.24 21.07 -3.53
C ALA A 629 -32.67 21.41 -3.98
N ALA A 630 -33.19 20.71 -4.99
CA ALA A 630 -34.55 20.90 -5.52
C ALA A 630 -35.64 20.31 -4.61
N THR A 631 -35.29 19.36 -3.75
CA THR A 631 -36.21 18.66 -2.84
C THR A 631 -35.77 18.90 -1.38
N PRO A 632 -36.20 20.00 -0.74
CA PRO A 632 -35.73 20.35 0.61
C PRO A 632 -36.02 19.29 1.68
N ASP A 633 -37.14 18.55 1.57
CA ASP A 633 -37.52 17.42 2.42
C ASP A 633 -36.93 16.08 1.92
N GLY A 634 -36.02 16.12 0.95
CA GLY A 634 -35.35 14.95 0.40
C GLY A 634 -34.29 14.38 1.34
N VAL A 635 -34.14 13.06 1.33
CA VAL A 635 -33.08 12.33 2.01
C VAL A 635 -32.41 11.35 1.04
N LEU A 636 -31.09 11.33 1.06
CA LEU A 636 -30.29 10.27 0.48
C LEU A 636 -30.05 9.21 1.56
N VAL A 637 -30.22 7.95 1.18
CA VAL A 637 -30.18 6.82 2.11
C VAL A 637 -29.04 5.91 1.71
N SER A 638 -28.34 5.35 2.70
CA SER A 638 -27.29 4.34 2.49
C SER A 638 -27.81 3.12 1.73
N GLU A 639 -26.92 2.43 0.99
CA GLU A 639 -27.30 1.24 0.23
C GLU A 639 -27.74 0.08 1.16
N GLU A 640 -27.14 -0.03 2.36
CA GLU A 640 -27.53 -1.00 3.39
C GLU A 640 -28.94 -0.72 3.92
N THR A 641 -29.22 0.52 4.35
CA THR A 641 -30.55 0.89 4.86
C THR A 641 -31.65 0.70 3.82
N VAL A 642 -31.35 0.92 2.54
CA VAL A 642 -32.30 0.62 1.45
C VAL A 642 -32.60 -0.88 1.35
N GLN A 643 -31.58 -1.73 1.52
CA GLN A 643 -31.75 -3.19 1.47
C GLN A 643 -32.51 -3.71 2.70
N ASP A 644 -32.13 -3.26 3.90
CA ASP A 644 -32.71 -3.72 5.16
C ASP A 644 -34.18 -3.34 5.31
N PHE A 645 -34.53 -2.10 4.94
CA PHE A 645 -35.89 -1.59 5.02
C PHE A 645 -36.67 -1.73 3.70
N GLN A 646 -36.07 -2.34 2.66
CA GLN A 646 -36.65 -2.59 1.34
C GLN A 646 -37.26 -1.34 0.67
N LEU A 647 -36.55 -0.22 0.78
CA LEU A 647 -37.04 1.10 0.35
C LEU A 647 -37.02 1.26 -1.17
N GLN A 648 -38.01 1.96 -1.73
CA GLN A 648 -38.08 2.32 -3.13
C GLN A 648 -37.99 3.83 -3.31
N GLN A 649 -37.23 4.28 -4.32
CA GLN A 649 -37.05 5.71 -4.59
C GLN A 649 -38.40 6.41 -4.75
N GLY A 650 -38.63 7.47 -3.98
CA GLY A 650 -39.90 8.19 -3.88
C GLY A 650 -40.69 7.91 -2.60
N ASP A 651 -40.34 6.87 -1.84
CA ASP A 651 -40.96 6.54 -0.56
C ASP A 651 -40.80 7.68 0.47
N THR A 652 -41.75 7.74 1.40
CA THR A 652 -41.68 8.67 2.54
C THR A 652 -41.21 7.93 3.78
N ILE A 653 -40.07 8.33 4.31
CA ILE A 653 -39.43 7.77 5.51
C ILE A 653 -39.69 8.72 6.68
N ASN A 654 -40.23 8.20 7.78
CA ASN A 654 -40.42 8.97 9.01
C ASN A 654 -39.22 8.76 9.94
N LEU A 655 -38.32 9.74 9.98
CA LEU A 655 -37.15 9.73 10.85
C LEU A 655 -37.51 10.33 12.20
N ARG A 656 -37.21 9.64 13.31
CA ARG A 656 -37.40 10.25 14.64
C ARG A 656 -36.15 11.03 15.01
N LEU A 657 -36.30 12.35 15.16
CA LEU A 657 -35.23 13.30 15.46
C LEU A 657 -35.52 14.00 16.79
N VAL A 658 -34.47 14.34 17.54
CA VAL A 658 -34.60 15.15 18.76
C VAL A 658 -34.92 16.60 18.37
N ASP A 659 -35.97 17.15 18.96
CA ASP A 659 -36.29 18.57 18.86
C ASP A 659 -35.58 19.34 19.99
N ALA A 660 -34.80 20.36 19.63
CA ALA A 660 -34.02 21.16 20.58
C ALA A 660 -34.89 22.00 21.53
N ARG A 661 -36.18 22.18 21.22
CA ARG A 661 -37.11 23.00 22.02
C ARG A 661 -37.66 22.26 23.23
N ASP A 662 -37.91 20.96 23.10
CA ASP A 662 -38.48 20.12 24.15
C ASP A 662 -37.62 18.90 24.53
N HIS A 663 -36.50 18.70 23.83
CA HIS A 663 -35.56 17.60 23.99
C HIS A 663 -36.21 16.21 23.81
N GLN A 664 -37.31 16.11 23.05
CA GLN A 664 -37.97 14.84 22.75
C GLN A 664 -37.82 14.42 21.29
N TYR A 665 -37.98 13.12 21.03
CA TYR A 665 -37.98 12.57 19.67
C TYR A 665 -39.33 12.81 18.99
N HIS A 666 -39.30 13.48 17.84
CA HIS A 666 -40.47 13.69 16.99
C HIS A 666 -40.29 13.01 15.62
N PRO A 667 -41.34 12.37 15.08
CA PRO A 667 -41.30 11.82 13.73
C PRO A 667 -41.33 12.96 12.71
N VAL A 668 -40.32 12.98 11.85
CA VAL A 668 -40.15 13.95 10.75
C VAL A 668 -40.17 13.20 9.43
N ALA A 669 -41.07 13.59 8.53
CA ALA A 669 -41.18 12.98 7.22
C ALA A 669 -40.06 13.48 6.29
N PHE A 670 -39.43 12.54 5.58
CA PHE A 670 -38.46 12.77 4.52
C PHE A 670 -38.83 11.97 3.28
N LYS A 671 -38.52 12.49 2.11
CA LYS A 671 -38.71 11.80 0.84
C LYS A 671 -37.41 11.14 0.40
N PHE A 672 -37.41 9.83 0.19
CA PHE A 672 -36.25 9.11 -0.32
C PHE A 672 -36.01 9.48 -1.79
N ILE A 673 -34.93 10.20 -2.07
CA ILE A 673 -34.65 10.73 -3.42
C ILE A 673 -33.51 10.03 -4.14
N GLY A 674 -32.70 9.22 -3.47
CA GLY A 674 -31.58 8.51 -4.10
C GLY A 674 -30.66 7.83 -3.09
N VAL A 675 -29.78 6.96 -3.59
CA VAL A 675 -28.86 6.18 -2.76
C VAL A 675 -27.49 6.85 -2.71
N ALA A 676 -26.97 7.06 -1.50
CA ALA A 676 -25.57 7.41 -1.27
C ALA A 676 -24.84 6.17 -0.78
N ARG A 677 -23.85 5.68 -1.54
CA ARG A 677 -23.02 4.54 -1.14
C ARG A 677 -21.99 4.95 -0.10
N GLU A 678 -21.44 6.14 -0.27
CA GLU A 678 -20.41 6.71 0.59
C GLU A 678 -20.70 8.19 0.77
N PHE A 679 -20.33 8.74 1.92
CA PHE A 679 -20.40 10.17 2.16
C PHE A 679 -19.26 10.63 3.06
N PRO A 680 -18.69 11.83 2.85
CA PRO A 680 -17.57 12.32 3.65
C PRO A 680 -17.91 12.29 5.16
N THR A 681 -17.02 11.71 5.97
CA THR A 681 -17.15 11.40 7.42
C THR A 681 -18.15 10.32 7.82
N ALA A 682 -18.96 9.81 6.88
CA ALA A 682 -19.99 8.83 7.20
C ALA A 682 -19.42 7.41 7.39
N PRO A 683 -20.02 6.60 8.27
CA PRO A 683 -19.70 5.17 8.35
C PRO A 683 -20.11 4.45 7.04
N LYS A 684 -19.56 3.25 6.81
CA LYS A 684 -19.85 2.45 5.61
C LYS A 684 -21.21 1.75 5.65
N ASP A 685 -21.76 1.62 6.85
CA ASP A 685 -22.88 0.76 7.13
C ASP A 685 -24.18 1.55 6.85
N SER A 686 -24.67 2.27 7.86
CA SER A 686 -25.99 2.91 7.83
C SER A 686 -25.91 4.39 8.17
N PHE A 687 -26.17 5.24 7.16
CA PHE A 687 -26.23 6.70 7.30
C PHE A 687 -27.28 7.32 6.35
N LEU A 688 -27.58 8.59 6.62
CA LEU A 688 -28.55 9.41 5.91
C LEU A 688 -27.94 10.78 5.59
N VAL A 689 -28.25 11.34 4.41
CA VAL A 689 -27.83 12.69 4.03
C VAL A 689 -29.05 13.52 3.64
N ALA A 690 -29.23 14.67 4.27
CA ALA A 690 -30.40 15.52 4.06
C ALA A 690 -30.02 17.01 3.96
N ASN A 691 -31.00 17.84 3.59
CA ASN A 691 -30.82 19.27 3.56
C ASN A 691 -30.74 19.85 5.00
N SER A 692 -29.62 20.47 5.33
CA SER A 692 -29.38 21.10 6.65
C SER A 692 -30.45 22.11 7.06
N ALA A 693 -30.97 22.90 6.11
CA ALA A 693 -32.01 23.90 6.40
C ALA A 693 -33.35 23.25 6.77
N TYR A 694 -33.68 22.10 6.16
CA TYR A 694 -34.88 21.35 6.52
C TYR A 694 -34.73 20.69 7.89
N VAL A 695 -33.60 20.03 8.14
CA VAL A 695 -33.29 19.42 9.44
C VAL A 695 -33.34 20.48 10.54
N ALA A 696 -32.70 21.64 10.34
CA ALA A 696 -32.72 22.74 11.31
C ALA A 696 -34.13 23.25 11.60
N ARG A 697 -34.97 23.41 10.56
CA ARG A 697 -36.35 23.84 10.73
C ARG A 697 -37.20 22.85 11.52
N MET A 698 -37.02 21.55 11.27
CA MET A 698 -37.83 20.51 11.92
C MET A 698 -37.38 20.23 13.36
N THR A 699 -36.10 20.39 13.65
CA THR A 699 -35.51 20.15 14.98
C THR A 699 -35.37 21.41 15.83
N GLY A 700 -35.59 22.60 15.27
CA GLY A 700 -35.46 23.86 15.98
C GLY A 700 -34.02 24.30 16.31
N SER A 701 -33.00 23.69 15.70
CA SER A 701 -31.58 24.04 15.91
C SER A 701 -30.81 24.08 14.60
N ASP A 702 -30.13 25.19 14.33
CA ASP A 702 -29.23 25.37 13.18
C ASP A 702 -27.75 25.06 13.49
N ALA A 703 -27.46 24.60 14.72
CA ALA A 703 -26.13 24.19 15.13
C ALA A 703 -25.58 23.11 14.17
N SER A 704 -24.31 23.27 13.79
CA SER A 704 -23.56 22.36 12.94
C SER A 704 -22.35 21.84 13.69
N GLU A 705 -22.36 20.55 13.99
CA GLU A 705 -21.35 19.88 14.79
C GLU A 705 -19.99 19.92 14.11
N TYR A 706 -19.93 19.82 12.79
CA TYR A 706 -18.70 19.73 12.01
C TYR A 706 -18.47 20.95 11.11
N VAL A 707 -17.21 21.25 10.86
CA VAL A 707 -16.78 22.21 9.83
C VAL A 707 -15.74 21.54 8.93
N LEU A 708 -16.08 21.41 7.65
CA LEU A 708 -15.20 20.88 6.61
C LEU A 708 -14.42 22.03 5.98
N MET A 709 -13.12 21.87 5.79
CA MET A 709 -12.23 22.93 5.30
C MET A 709 -11.35 22.43 4.16
N ARG A 710 -11.22 23.27 3.12
CA ARG A 710 -10.31 23.05 1.99
C ARG A 710 -9.06 23.90 2.12
N ALA A 711 -7.90 23.27 2.03
CA ALA A 711 -6.62 23.96 2.12
C ALA A 711 -6.25 24.62 0.78
N LYS A 712 -5.51 25.72 0.84
CA LYS A 712 -4.94 26.39 -0.34
C LYS A 712 -3.66 25.72 -0.84
N ALA A 713 -2.85 25.21 0.09
CA ALA A 713 -1.57 24.57 -0.22
C ALA A 713 -1.33 23.34 0.68
N ASP A 714 -1.04 23.54 1.97
CA ASP A 714 -0.69 22.47 2.91
C ASP A 714 -1.82 22.26 3.95
N PRO A 715 -2.53 21.12 3.91
CA PRO A 715 -3.52 20.76 4.92
C PRO A 715 -2.97 20.76 6.35
N ALA A 716 -1.71 20.38 6.57
CA ALA A 716 -1.13 20.30 7.91
C ALA A 716 -0.89 21.70 8.51
N GLU A 717 -0.53 22.69 7.68
CA GLU A 717 -0.45 24.09 8.13
C GLU A 717 -1.83 24.65 8.46
N LEU A 718 -2.84 24.39 7.61
CA LEU A 718 -4.22 24.81 7.90
C LEU A 718 -4.74 24.18 9.20
N ALA A 719 -4.46 22.91 9.45
CA ALA A 719 -4.85 22.23 10.68
C ALA A 719 -4.15 22.81 11.92
N ARG A 720 -2.86 23.19 11.81
CA ARG A 720 -2.16 23.91 12.88
C ARG A 720 -2.78 25.28 13.16
N GLN A 721 -3.15 26.02 12.13
CA GLN A 721 -3.84 27.31 12.27
C GLN A 721 -5.22 27.13 12.92
N ALA A 722 -6.03 26.20 12.43
CA ALA A 722 -7.34 25.88 13.00
C ALA A 722 -7.22 25.45 14.48
N SER A 723 -6.26 24.57 14.80
CA SER A 723 -6.00 24.13 16.17
C SER A 723 -5.59 25.30 17.06
N SER A 724 -4.73 26.21 16.58
CA SER A 724 -4.30 27.38 17.36
C SER A 724 -5.44 28.36 17.67
N VAL A 725 -6.39 28.52 16.74
CA VAL A 725 -7.57 29.37 16.95
C VAL A 725 -8.56 28.72 17.91
N LEU A 726 -8.60 27.38 17.96
CA LEU A 726 -9.52 26.60 18.80
C LEU A 726 -8.91 26.10 20.12
N ASP A 727 -7.65 26.44 20.43
CA ASP A 727 -6.90 25.93 21.60
C ASP A 727 -7.58 26.24 22.94
N PHE A 728 -8.46 27.24 22.97
CA PHE A 728 -9.26 27.58 24.14
C PHE A 728 -10.33 26.53 24.47
N ASP A 729 -10.71 25.67 23.53
CA ASP A 729 -11.73 24.63 23.72
C ASP A 729 -11.23 23.23 23.34
N ARG A 730 -10.79 22.49 24.37
CA ARG A 730 -10.25 21.13 24.21
C ARG A 730 -11.28 20.07 23.81
N THR A 731 -12.57 20.40 23.74
CA THR A 731 -13.60 19.47 23.26
C THR A 731 -13.70 19.44 21.74
N LEU A 732 -13.15 20.44 21.04
CA LEU A 732 -13.11 20.48 19.57
C LEU A 732 -11.88 19.74 19.08
N LYS A 733 -12.08 18.74 18.21
CA LYS A 733 -10.99 17.96 17.61
C LYS A 733 -10.76 18.45 16.19
N VAL A 734 -9.53 18.87 15.90
CA VAL A 734 -9.09 19.16 14.54
C VAL A 734 -8.37 17.93 14.00
N ALA A 735 -8.77 17.44 12.84
CA ALA A 735 -8.05 16.39 12.12
C ALA A 735 -7.76 16.83 10.69
N ASP A 736 -6.56 16.51 10.22
CA ASP A 736 -6.16 16.71 8.83
C ASP A 736 -6.19 15.40 8.05
N ILE A 737 -6.28 15.53 6.73
CA ILE A 737 -6.26 14.41 5.79
C ILE A 737 -5.00 13.56 5.92
N GLY A 738 -3.85 14.13 6.32
CA GLY A 738 -2.64 13.38 6.58
C GLY A 738 -2.80 12.44 7.76
N GLN A 739 -3.37 12.92 8.88
CA GLN A 739 -3.72 12.07 10.02
C GLN A 739 -4.70 10.96 9.64
N ALA A 740 -5.74 11.27 8.85
CA ALA A 740 -6.69 10.27 8.38
C ALA A 740 -6.04 9.24 7.44
N ALA A 741 -5.23 9.70 6.47
CA ALA A 741 -4.46 8.82 5.58
C ALA A 741 -3.49 7.93 6.38
N HIS A 742 -2.90 8.44 7.46
CA HIS A 742 -2.05 7.68 8.36
C HIS A 742 -2.81 6.66 9.22
N LEU A 743 -4.07 6.95 9.58
CA LEU A 743 -4.95 6.06 10.36
C LEU A 743 -5.58 4.95 9.51
N ILE A 744 -6.10 5.27 8.32
CA ILE A 744 -6.56 4.31 7.30
C ILE A 744 -5.39 3.44 6.83
N GLY A 745 -4.20 4.05 6.77
CA GLY A 745 -2.89 3.40 6.75
C GLY A 745 -2.82 2.09 7.54
N SER A 746 -3.41 2.05 8.73
CA SER A 746 -3.03 1.09 9.77
C SER A 746 -3.30 -0.40 9.51
N SER A 747 -4.10 -0.78 8.50
CA SER A 747 -4.19 -2.19 8.08
C SER A 747 -3.34 -2.47 6.85
N LEU A 748 -3.69 -1.98 5.65
CA LEU A 748 -2.95 -2.37 4.42
C LEU A 748 -1.96 -1.35 3.83
N THR A 749 -2.08 -0.07 4.18
CA THR A 749 -1.51 1.04 3.41
C THR A 749 -0.47 1.86 4.18
N ALA A 750 -0.15 1.46 5.42
CA ALA A 750 0.81 2.04 6.34
C ALA A 750 2.27 1.89 5.88
N VAL A 751 2.49 1.13 4.83
CA VAL A 751 3.76 1.13 4.13
C VAL A 751 3.86 2.47 3.39
N ASP A 752 4.91 3.25 3.63
CA ASP A 752 5.21 4.44 2.84
C ASP A 752 5.51 4.01 1.38
N LEU A 753 4.44 3.78 0.62
CA LEU A 753 4.46 3.41 -0.78
C LEU A 753 5.20 4.47 -1.60
N GLY A 754 5.25 5.71 -1.13
CA GLY A 754 6.04 6.78 -1.72
C GLY A 754 7.53 6.41 -1.77
N GLY A 755 8.08 5.92 -0.66
CA GLY A 755 9.48 5.50 -0.56
C GLY A 755 9.85 4.36 -1.53
N LEU A 756 9.08 3.27 -1.54
CA LEU A 756 9.36 2.15 -2.47
C LEU A 756 9.10 2.53 -3.92
N THR A 757 8.02 3.26 -4.19
CA THR A 757 7.75 3.76 -5.54
C THR A 757 8.92 4.58 -6.06
N ALA A 758 9.45 5.49 -5.25
CA ALA A 758 10.59 6.32 -5.66
C ALA A 758 11.79 5.45 -6.04
N ILE A 759 12.05 4.38 -5.27
CA ILE A 759 13.10 3.39 -5.56
C ILE A 759 12.80 2.68 -6.89
N GLU A 760 11.62 2.10 -7.06
CA GLU A 760 11.27 1.34 -8.26
C GLU A 760 11.27 2.21 -9.52
N LEU A 761 10.71 3.42 -9.47
CA LEU A 761 10.73 4.38 -10.57
C LEU A 761 12.17 4.80 -10.90
N GLY A 762 13.00 5.06 -9.88
CA GLY A 762 14.42 5.35 -10.07
C GLY A 762 15.16 4.22 -10.79
N PHE A 763 14.96 2.97 -10.35
CA PHE A 763 15.53 1.79 -11.01
C PHE A 763 14.96 1.58 -12.41
N ALA A 764 13.67 1.83 -12.64
CA ALA A 764 13.04 1.71 -13.94
C ALA A 764 13.65 2.69 -14.96
N VAL A 765 13.89 3.94 -14.56
CA VAL A 765 14.59 4.95 -15.36
C VAL A 765 16.00 4.49 -15.73
N VAL A 766 16.78 4.03 -14.75
CA VAL A 766 18.16 3.57 -14.96
C VAL A 766 18.20 2.35 -15.87
N MET A 767 17.31 1.37 -15.65
CA MET A 767 17.21 0.17 -16.47
C MET A 767 16.76 0.49 -17.90
N ALA A 768 15.84 1.43 -18.10
CA ALA A 768 15.41 1.84 -19.44
C ALA A 768 16.55 2.48 -20.23
N ALA A 769 17.30 3.39 -19.61
CA ALA A 769 18.47 4.00 -20.22
C ALA A 769 19.58 2.97 -20.48
N ALA A 770 19.84 2.07 -19.53
CA ALA A 770 20.83 1.00 -19.68
C ALA A 770 20.44 0.01 -20.79
N ALA A 771 19.18 -0.39 -20.88
CA ALA A 771 18.69 -1.33 -21.89
C ALA A 771 18.93 -0.82 -23.30
N ALA A 772 18.59 0.44 -23.59
CA ALA A 772 18.76 1.00 -24.92
C ALA A 772 20.22 1.39 -25.20
N GLY A 773 20.82 2.17 -24.31
CA GLY A 773 22.16 2.74 -24.52
C GLY A 773 23.28 1.71 -24.49
N LEU A 774 23.25 0.78 -23.53
CA LEU A 774 24.34 -0.18 -23.32
C LEU A 774 24.34 -1.27 -24.40
N MET A 775 23.15 -1.75 -24.83
CA MET A 775 23.01 -2.66 -25.98
C MET A 775 23.61 -2.06 -27.26
N LEU A 776 23.27 -0.80 -27.55
CA LEU A 776 23.79 -0.10 -28.73
C LEU A 776 25.29 0.11 -28.63
N ALA A 777 25.77 0.61 -27.48
CA ALA A 777 27.18 0.87 -27.27
C ALA A 777 28.01 -0.40 -27.51
N LEU A 778 27.68 -1.52 -26.85
CA LEU A 778 28.40 -2.79 -27.03
C LEU A 778 28.30 -3.28 -28.48
N GLY A 779 27.11 -3.18 -29.09
CA GLY A 779 26.90 -3.55 -30.49
C GLY A 779 27.75 -2.74 -31.48
N PHE A 780 28.03 -1.47 -31.17
CA PHE A 780 28.90 -0.62 -31.97
C PHE A 780 30.38 -0.91 -31.75
N PHE A 781 30.80 -1.18 -30.51
CA PHE A 781 32.18 -1.55 -30.19
C PHE A 781 32.66 -2.77 -30.97
N GLU A 782 31.81 -3.78 -31.13
CA GLU A 782 32.14 -5.00 -31.89
C GLU A 782 32.25 -4.76 -33.40
N ARG A 783 31.62 -3.70 -33.90
CA ARG A 783 31.51 -3.39 -35.33
C ARG A 783 32.40 -2.23 -35.79
N ARG A 784 33.35 -1.80 -34.95
CA ARG A 784 34.37 -0.80 -35.31
C ARG A 784 35.17 -1.20 -36.55
N ARG A 785 35.49 -2.49 -36.72
CA ARG A 785 36.25 -3.01 -37.88
C ARG A 785 35.54 -2.77 -39.22
N PRO A 786 34.27 -3.23 -39.44
CA PRO A 786 33.53 -2.91 -40.65
C PRO A 786 33.42 -1.41 -40.96
N PHE A 787 33.21 -0.57 -39.94
CA PHE A 787 33.12 0.88 -40.14
C PHE A 787 34.45 1.52 -40.50
N ALA A 788 35.57 1.03 -39.94
CA ALA A 788 36.91 1.45 -40.33
C ALA A 788 37.23 1.08 -41.79
N ILE A 789 36.82 -0.12 -42.24
CA ILE A 789 36.97 -0.55 -43.63
C ILE A 789 36.13 0.34 -44.56
N LEU A 790 34.87 0.62 -44.20
CA LEU A 790 34.01 1.50 -45.01
C LEU A 790 34.59 2.92 -45.11
N ALA A 791 35.15 3.44 -44.01
CA ALA A 791 35.85 4.72 -44.00
C ALA A 791 37.09 4.70 -44.89
N ALA A 792 37.88 3.62 -44.87
CA ALA A 792 39.06 3.43 -45.73
C ALA A 792 38.70 3.34 -47.23
N ILE A 793 37.52 2.81 -47.56
CA ILE A 793 37.00 2.76 -48.94
C ILE A 793 36.44 4.13 -49.40
N GLY A 794 36.28 5.09 -48.49
CA GLY A 794 35.85 6.46 -48.80
C GLY A 794 34.46 6.85 -48.31
N ALA A 795 33.83 6.07 -47.42
CA ALA A 795 32.54 6.43 -46.83
C ALA A 795 32.64 7.71 -45.99
N LYS A 796 31.75 8.68 -46.25
CA LYS A 796 31.73 9.95 -45.51
C LYS A 796 31.22 9.75 -44.08
N PRO A 797 31.66 10.56 -43.09
CA PRO A 797 31.19 10.46 -41.70
C PRO A 797 29.66 10.52 -41.55
N ARG A 798 28.98 11.32 -42.38
CA ARG A 798 27.51 11.39 -42.43
C ARG A 798 26.86 10.07 -42.88
N GLN A 799 27.49 9.35 -43.81
CA GLN A 799 26.99 8.06 -44.31
C GLN A 799 27.17 6.98 -43.25
N LEU A 800 28.29 7.00 -42.50
CA LEU A 800 28.51 6.10 -41.36
C LEU A 800 27.53 6.37 -40.22
N ALA A 801 27.27 7.66 -39.91
CA ALA A 801 26.30 8.06 -38.89
C ALA A 801 24.88 7.62 -39.24
N ALA A 802 24.49 7.58 -40.52
CA ALA A 802 23.19 7.09 -40.95
C ALA A 802 22.93 5.62 -40.54
N PHE A 803 23.96 4.76 -40.57
CA PHE A 803 23.83 3.38 -40.08
C PHE A 803 23.62 3.32 -38.56
N LEU A 804 24.39 4.10 -37.79
CA LEU A 804 24.31 4.11 -36.33
C LEU A 804 22.96 4.68 -35.86
N TRP A 805 22.52 5.78 -36.46
CA TRP A 805 21.22 6.36 -36.14
C TRP A 805 20.04 5.53 -36.65
N GLY A 806 20.17 4.86 -37.79
CA GLY A 806 19.15 3.92 -38.25
C GLY A 806 18.95 2.76 -37.26
N GLU A 807 20.05 2.27 -36.68
CA GLU A 807 20.01 1.28 -35.60
C GLU A 807 19.37 1.83 -34.32
N GLY A 808 19.83 3.01 -33.87
CA GLY A 808 19.32 3.67 -32.68
C GLY A 808 17.83 4.00 -32.78
N LEU A 809 17.39 4.55 -33.91
CA LEU A 809 16.00 4.90 -34.16
C LEU A 809 15.08 3.68 -34.15
N LEU A 810 15.55 2.55 -34.69
CA LEU A 810 14.76 1.32 -34.71
C LEU A 810 14.56 0.74 -33.30
N ILE A 811 15.61 0.74 -32.47
CA ILE A 811 15.50 0.35 -31.05
C ILE A 811 14.60 1.31 -30.29
N LEU A 812 14.74 2.61 -30.53
CA LEU A 812 13.98 3.65 -29.86
C LEU A 812 12.48 3.59 -30.21
N VAL A 813 12.12 3.58 -31.49
CA VAL A 813 10.72 3.52 -31.94
C VAL A 813 10.07 2.19 -31.58
N GLY A 814 10.77 1.07 -31.81
CA GLY A 814 10.26 -0.25 -31.45
C GLY A 814 10.08 -0.39 -29.93
N GLY A 815 11.09 0.02 -29.16
CA GLY A 815 11.06 0.01 -27.70
C GLY A 815 9.92 0.85 -27.13
N MET A 816 9.75 2.08 -27.62
CA MET A 816 8.65 2.96 -27.18
C MET A 816 7.27 2.39 -27.53
N ALA A 817 7.06 1.97 -28.78
CA ALA A 817 5.76 1.49 -29.24
C ALA A 817 5.29 0.25 -28.46
N PHE A 818 6.16 -0.77 -28.35
CA PHE A 818 5.82 -1.99 -27.61
C PHE A 818 5.84 -1.78 -26.10
N GLY A 819 6.76 -0.97 -25.59
CA GLY A 819 6.90 -0.68 -24.16
C GLY A 819 5.72 0.09 -23.59
N LEU A 820 5.31 1.19 -24.23
CA LEU A 820 4.15 1.98 -23.77
C LEU A 820 2.86 1.17 -23.87
N LEU A 821 2.64 0.45 -24.99
CA LEU A 821 1.45 -0.38 -25.17
C LEU A 821 1.36 -1.48 -24.11
N SER A 822 2.43 -2.26 -23.93
CA SER A 822 2.43 -3.34 -22.92
C SER A 822 2.37 -2.80 -21.50
N GLY A 823 3.04 -1.68 -21.20
CA GLY A 823 3.04 -1.07 -19.88
C GLY A 823 1.66 -0.52 -19.48
N LEU A 824 0.98 0.18 -20.39
CA LEU A 824 -0.38 0.68 -20.16
C LEU A 824 -1.39 -0.46 -19.98
N LEU A 825 -1.33 -1.50 -20.82
CA LEU A 825 -2.20 -2.67 -20.69
C LEU A 825 -1.94 -3.43 -19.39
N THR A 826 -0.66 -3.56 -18.98
CA THR A 826 -0.31 -4.20 -17.70
C THR A 826 -0.83 -3.39 -16.51
N ALA A 827 -0.65 -2.06 -16.51
CA ALA A 827 -1.22 -1.19 -15.48
C ALA A 827 -2.74 -1.28 -15.41
N TRP A 828 -3.41 -1.27 -16.57
CA TRP A 828 -4.85 -1.43 -16.66
C TRP A 828 -5.33 -2.77 -16.07
N MET A 829 -4.65 -3.88 -16.41
CA MET A 829 -4.96 -5.19 -15.84
C MET A 829 -4.77 -5.19 -14.32
N LEU A 830 -3.69 -4.59 -13.80
CA LEU A 830 -3.42 -4.54 -12.37
C LEU A 830 -4.49 -3.74 -11.62
N VAL A 831 -4.81 -2.53 -12.08
CA VAL A 831 -5.85 -1.69 -11.47
C VAL A 831 -7.21 -2.40 -11.51
N LYS A 832 -7.53 -3.09 -12.61
CA LYS A 832 -8.81 -3.80 -12.73
C LYS A 832 -8.90 -5.04 -11.86
N LEU A 833 -7.80 -5.76 -11.66
CA LEU A 833 -7.76 -6.95 -10.80
C LEU A 833 -7.74 -6.60 -9.31
N LEU A 834 -7.30 -5.39 -8.97
CA LEU A 834 -7.23 -4.88 -7.60
C LEU A 834 -8.36 -3.90 -7.28
N THR A 835 -9.48 -3.92 -8.01
CA THR A 835 -10.61 -2.98 -7.76
C THR A 835 -11.16 -3.06 -6.35
N GLY A 836 -11.12 -4.23 -5.70
CA GLY A 836 -11.57 -4.36 -4.31
C GLY A 836 -10.53 -3.94 -3.26
N VAL A 837 -9.38 -3.41 -3.67
CA VAL A 837 -8.44 -2.72 -2.77
C VAL A 837 -8.69 -1.21 -2.79
N PHE A 838 -9.39 -0.70 -3.81
CA PHE A 838 -9.73 0.71 -3.95
C PHE A 838 -11.16 0.94 -3.51
N ASP A 839 -11.36 1.89 -2.60
CA ASP A 839 -12.68 2.31 -2.15
C ASP A 839 -12.76 3.84 -2.20
N PRO A 840 -13.47 4.45 -3.18
CA PRO A 840 -14.18 3.82 -4.30
C PRO A 840 -13.23 3.27 -5.40
N PRO A 841 -13.70 2.41 -6.31
CA PRO A 841 -12.89 1.93 -7.42
C PRO A 841 -12.55 3.06 -8.42
N PRO A 842 -11.32 3.11 -8.95
CA PRO A 842 -10.90 4.17 -9.87
C PRO A 842 -11.68 4.14 -11.18
N GLU A 843 -12.27 5.28 -11.55
CA GLU A 843 -12.99 5.46 -12.81
C GLU A 843 -12.07 5.47 -14.03
N ALA A 844 -10.84 5.98 -13.87
CA ALA A 844 -9.84 6.10 -14.92
C ALA A 844 -8.41 5.92 -14.38
N LEU A 845 -7.49 5.53 -15.27
CA LEU A 845 -6.07 5.46 -14.95
C LEU A 845 -5.49 6.88 -14.86
N SER A 846 -4.76 7.15 -13.79
CA SER A 846 -3.99 8.39 -13.65
C SER A 846 -2.63 8.23 -14.33
N ILE A 847 -2.40 8.95 -15.43
CA ILE A 847 -1.18 8.83 -16.25
C ILE A 847 -0.17 9.93 -15.89
N PRO A 848 1.04 9.58 -15.41
CA PRO A 848 2.07 10.56 -15.03
C PRO A 848 2.88 11.02 -16.24
N TRP A 849 2.30 11.92 -17.03
CA TRP A 849 2.88 12.40 -18.30
C TRP A 849 4.32 12.94 -18.17
N LEU A 850 4.62 13.69 -17.10
CA LEU A 850 5.94 14.26 -16.87
C LEU A 850 7.01 13.17 -16.65
N TYR A 851 6.70 12.18 -15.82
CA TYR A 851 7.61 11.06 -15.58
C TYR A 851 7.81 10.23 -16.86
N LEU A 852 6.75 9.91 -17.58
CA LEU A 852 6.85 9.17 -18.85
C LEU A 852 7.68 9.95 -19.88
N ALA A 853 7.46 11.26 -20.01
CA ALA A 853 8.26 12.10 -20.90
C ALA A 853 9.74 12.13 -20.48
N ALA A 854 10.04 12.18 -19.17
CA ALA A 854 11.40 12.11 -18.66
C ALA A 854 12.07 10.77 -18.95
N VAL A 855 11.39 9.64 -18.73
CA VAL A 855 11.89 8.30 -19.06
C VAL A 855 12.19 8.19 -20.55
N LEU A 856 11.22 8.54 -21.40
CA LEU A 856 11.37 8.47 -22.85
C LEU A 856 12.48 9.40 -23.36
N GLY A 857 12.57 10.61 -22.79
CA GLY A 857 13.63 11.57 -23.06
C GLY A 857 15.01 11.04 -22.67
N LEU A 858 15.14 10.39 -21.51
CA LEU A 858 16.40 9.79 -21.07
C LEU A 858 16.81 8.59 -21.92
N VAL A 859 15.84 7.74 -22.32
CA VAL A 859 16.09 6.65 -23.25
C VAL A 859 16.60 7.20 -24.58
N ALA A 860 15.94 8.22 -25.14
CA ALA A 860 16.39 8.89 -26.36
C ALA A 860 17.79 9.51 -26.20
N ALA A 861 18.07 10.15 -25.07
CA ALA A 861 19.39 10.71 -24.75
C ALA A 861 20.46 9.62 -24.63
N SER A 862 20.16 8.47 -24.01
CA SER A 862 21.09 7.34 -23.91
C SER A 862 21.41 6.72 -25.28
N VAL A 863 20.41 6.64 -26.16
CA VAL A 863 20.56 6.18 -27.54
C VAL A 863 21.44 7.17 -28.30
N ALA A 864 21.15 8.47 -28.18
CA ALA A 864 21.94 9.52 -28.81
C ALA A 864 23.40 9.50 -28.32
N ALA A 865 23.63 9.36 -27.01
CA ALA A 865 24.96 9.26 -26.42
C ALA A 865 25.72 8.01 -26.91
N ALA A 866 25.06 6.86 -27.00
CA ALA A 866 25.63 5.64 -27.55
C ALA A 866 26.02 5.81 -29.04
N VAL A 867 25.17 6.45 -29.83
CA VAL A 867 25.44 6.74 -31.24
C VAL A 867 26.58 7.76 -31.40
N LEU A 868 26.60 8.82 -30.59
CA LEU A 868 27.63 9.88 -30.64
C LEU A 868 29.00 9.35 -30.23
N SER A 869 29.08 8.58 -29.14
CA SER A 869 30.32 7.98 -28.65
C SER A 869 30.91 6.92 -29.59
N ALA A 870 30.08 6.33 -30.45
CA ALA A 870 30.49 5.36 -31.45
C ALA A 870 30.94 5.97 -32.79
N ARG A 871 30.81 7.30 -32.98
CA ARG A 871 31.23 7.94 -34.23
C ARG A 871 32.75 7.82 -34.40
N PRO A 872 33.24 7.26 -35.52
CA PRO A 872 34.68 7.13 -35.74
C PRO A 872 35.30 8.52 -35.90
N SER A 873 36.32 8.84 -35.08
CA SER A 873 37.18 9.99 -35.30
C SER A 873 38.25 9.66 -36.33
N ALA A 874 38.65 10.63 -37.15
CA ALA A 874 39.64 10.41 -38.21
C ALA A 874 41.00 9.90 -37.68
N ALA A 875 41.36 10.27 -36.44
CA ALA A 875 42.58 9.82 -35.77
C ALA A 875 42.53 8.37 -35.26
N GLN A 876 41.35 7.85 -34.91
CA GLN A 876 41.19 6.46 -34.45
C GLN A 876 41.16 5.46 -35.61
N ALA A 877 40.78 5.89 -36.81
CA ALA A 877 40.71 5.02 -37.99
C ALA A 877 42.10 4.49 -38.40
N THR A 878 43.15 5.30 -38.27
CA THR A 878 44.54 4.93 -38.57
C THR A 878 45.14 3.98 -37.54
N GLU A 879 44.86 4.15 -36.24
CA GLU A 879 45.26 3.17 -35.20
C GLU A 879 44.53 1.82 -35.36
N LEU A 880 43.23 1.85 -35.65
CA LEU A 880 42.43 0.63 -35.83
C LEU A 880 42.82 -0.17 -37.08
N LEU A 881 43.32 0.50 -38.12
CA LEU A 881 43.89 -0.16 -39.31
C LEU A 881 45.30 -0.71 -39.05
N ARG A 882 46.04 -0.19 -38.05
CA ARG A 882 47.38 -0.66 -37.66
C ARG A 882 47.33 -1.91 -36.77
N ASP A 883 46.21 -2.11 -36.08
CA ASP A 883 45.89 -3.31 -35.27
C ASP A 883 45.21 -4.44 -36.08
N LEU A 884 45.02 -4.25 -37.40
CA LEU A 884 44.66 -5.31 -38.36
C LEU A 884 45.92 -6.05 -38.80
#